data_AF-M5E1C9-F1
#
_entry.id   AF-M5E1C9-F1
#
_cell.length_a   1.000
_cell.length_b   1.000
_cell.length_c   1.000
_cell.angle_alpha   90.00
_cell.angle_beta   90.00
_cell.angle_gamma   90.00
#
_symmetry.space_group_name_H-M   'P 1'
#
loop_
_entity.id
_entity.type
_entity.pdbx_description
1 polymer ?
#
loop_
_entity_poly.entity_id
_entity_poly.type
_entity_poly.pdbx_seq_one_letter_code
_entity_poly.pdbx_strand_id
1 'polypeptide(L)'
;MKKILIGIILITFIAAAFTLTARVNKVDQKPGVEIVMDGESYTELKALAPGINLQNLKENGITALAVYQQSLEDFIDKGSVKRLEALDIFFAGEELQNMLKNSGIEVDQLDNSAIFAVFSDSLKNQINNLAPELKAEYSIELIKTNAYDLLYFPNWHQSLEDLSLGYNSNQVEEAKELGLKIAYRSNNKVNAFSALKSNLELIKPKFLIFDGEEVTGYPNKIQETASLMEKYGLTFGKVEAFIAAQAGAEKLAVLNDYKMLRTHSMQQEEVEQAADQEIISRYLLSVRERNVKIIYHKPYLKGNRLVERNLNLLSALSSNLETEGYKLGNSEAAKYFSNSSWHLLTVLLGVTAAGILLLNYFSAFNYSSFMNIFFLLSAGAGMILLQSGREVLLRQITALGSAIIFPSVAVIIFLLEKDKGGEELEGGLSLSYLFFNFSAAVLTALIGGIFVSAALNSSDFIFKINDFRGVKIAFLLPLIIISLYYFIQPGRKKLTKEIPRLLESVIKIKHLIIAGGLALIAIIYIGRTGNFPLLPVPAWELTVRSFLEKILYVRPRFKEFLIGHPIFIFSLYLSAKKRKELYFYPFLMLASVGVITTVNTFSHLHTPVIISLLRTFHAYWLSFVIALVLIFIYKLFNRFYKKYYYLWG
;
A
#
# COMPACT_ATOMS: atom_id res chain seq x y z
N MET A 1 35.74 17.39 14.60
CA MET A 1 34.98 17.33 13.34
C MET A 1 34.06 16.12 13.20
N LYS A 2 34.56 14.90 12.91
CA LYS A 2 33.71 13.69 12.77
C LYS A 2 32.77 13.49 13.98
N LYS A 3 33.29 13.67 15.20
CA LYS A 3 32.50 13.60 16.45
C LYS A 3 31.34 14.60 16.51
N ILE A 4 31.52 15.81 15.96
CA ILE A 4 30.47 16.85 15.91
C ILE A 4 29.36 16.43 14.96
N LEU A 5 29.71 15.97 13.74
CA LEU A 5 28.73 15.48 12.76
C LEU A 5 27.94 14.29 13.31
N ILE A 6 28.61 13.34 13.98
CA ILE A 6 27.95 12.21 14.64
C ILE A 6 27.01 12.72 15.75
N GLY A 7 27.44 13.69 16.56
CA GLY A 7 26.59 14.32 17.57
C GLY A 7 25.32 14.93 16.97
N ILE A 8 25.44 15.68 15.86
CA ILE A 8 24.29 16.24 15.14
C ILE A 8 23.36 15.13 14.64
N ILE A 9 23.90 14.07 14.03
CA ILE A 9 23.10 12.92 13.55
C ILE A 9 22.34 12.28 14.70
N LEU A 10 22.97 12.07 15.86
CA LEU A 10 22.32 11.44 17.02
C LEU A 10 21.24 12.33 17.65
N ILE A 11 21.49 13.63 17.80
CA ILE A 11 20.50 14.58 18.33
C ILE A 11 19.28 14.66 17.41
N THR A 12 19.53 14.82 16.11
CA THR A 12 18.44 14.88 15.11
C THR A 12 17.70 13.55 14.99
N PHE A 13 18.39 12.42 15.17
CA PHE A 13 17.78 11.09 15.25
C PHE A 13 16.80 10.96 16.41
N ILE A 14 17.18 11.40 17.61
CA ILE A 14 16.30 11.38 18.79
C ILE A 14 15.05 12.24 18.52
N ALA A 15 15.22 13.44 17.96
CA ALA A 15 14.11 14.30 17.58
C ALA A 15 13.20 13.62 16.53
N ALA A 16 13.78 12.99 15.50
CA ALA A 16 13.03 12.27 14.48
C ALA A 16 12.23 11.09 15.07
N ALA A 17 12.85 10.29 15.93
CA ALA A 17 12.21 9.17 16.62
C ALA A 17 11.04 9.65 17.50
N PHE A 18 11.20 10.77 18.20
CA PHE A 18 10.12 11.38 18.98
C PHE A 18 8.92 11.78 18.11
N THR A 19 9.13 12.27 16.88
CA THR A 19 7.99 12.57 15.99
C THR A 19 7.21 11.33 15.57
N LEU A 20 7.86 10.17 15.50
CA LEU A 20 7.21 8.91 15.13
C LEU A 20 6.35 8.36 16.27
N THR A 21 6.64 8.66 17.54
CA THR A 21 5.76 8.24 18.66
C THR A 21 4.40 8.92 18.58
N ALA A 22 4.36 10.19 18.17
CA ALA A 22 3.11 10.91 17.94
C ALA A 22 2.26 10.25 16.82
N ARG A 23 2.91 9.79 15.74
CA ARG A 23 2.25 9.01 14.68
C ARG A 23 1.71 7.69 15.22
N VAL A 24 2.52 6.96 15.98
CA VAL A 24 2.13 5.67 16.56
C VAL A 24 0.84 5.82 17.37
N ASN A 25 0.76 6.83 18.24
CA ASN A 25 -0.41 7.08 19.09
C ASN A 25 -1.64 7.58 18.31
N LYS A 26 -1.44 8.44 17.30
CA LYS A 26 -2.55 9.09 16.58
C LYS A 26 -3.11 8.26 15.42
N VAL A 27 -2.29 7.40 14.81
CA VAL A 27 -2.62 6.71 13.55
C VAL A 27 -2.46 5.20 13.65
N ASP A 28 -1.30 4.72 14.11
CA ASP A 28 -0.96 3.29 13.99
C ASP A 28 -1.66 2.43 15.05
N GLN A 29 -1.89 2.93 16.27
CA GLN A 29 -2.42 2.16 17.42
C GLN A 29 -3.95 2.14 17.56
N LYS A 30 -4.72 2.60 16.57
CA LYS A 30 -6.19 2.51 16.63
C LYS A 30 -6.65 1.07 16.34
N PRO A 31 -7.24 0.33 17.30
CA PRO A 31 -7.56 -1.10 17.10
C PRO A 31 -8.83 -1.35 16.28
N GLY A 32 -9.61 -0.32 15.99
CA GLY A 32 -10.90 -0.44 15.31
C GLY A 32 -10.79 -1.02 13.90
N VAL A 33 -11.58 -2.05 13.60
CA VAL A 33 -11.70 -2.68 12.26
C VAL A 33 -13.17 -2.93 11.96
N GLU A 34 -13.59 -2.73 10.71
CA GLU A 34 -14.89 -3.17 10.21
C GLU A 34 -14.73 -4.38 9.32
N ILE A 35 -15.70 -5.29 9.38
CA ILE A 35 -15.88 -6.34 8.38
C ILE A 35 -17.18 -5.99 7.65
N VAL A 36 -17.03 -5.48 6.43
CA VAL A 36 -18.14 -5.10 5.54
C VAL A 36 -18.45 -6.30 4.65
N MET A 37 -19.67 -6.83 4.73
CA MET A 37 -20.15 -7.85 3.81
C MET A 37 -20.56 -7.20 2.48
N ASP A 38 -20.09 -7.74 1.36
CA ASP A 38 -20.55 -7.39 0.02
C ASP A 38 -22.04 -7.73 -0.16
N GLY A 39 -22.88 -6.73 -0.45
CA GLY A 39 -24.33 -6.91 -0.50
C GLY A 39 -24.83 -7.69 -1.71
N GLU A 40 -24.19 -7.56 -2.87
CA GLU A 40 -24.58 -8.30 -4.06
C GLU A 40 -24.24 -9.78 -3.91
N SER A 41 -23.01 -10.06 -3.45
CA SER A 41 -22.56 -11.41 -3.14
C SER A 41 -23.36 -12.04 -1.98
N TYR A 42 -23.79 -11.24 -0.98
CA TYR A 42 -24.73 -11.72 0.04
C TYR A 42 -26.08 -12.13 -0.55
N THR A 43 -26.59 -11.36 -1.52
CA THR A 43 -27.88 -11.68 -2.18
C THR A 43 -27.77 -12.99 -2.95
N GLU A 44 -26.69 -13.17 -3.70
CA GLU A 44 -26.41 -14.42 -4.42
C GLU A 44 -26.24 -15.59 -3.44
N LEU A 45 -25.47 -15.41 -2.37
CA LEU A 45 -25.30 -16.43 -1.34
C LEU A 45 -26.63 -16.83 -0.70
N LYS A 46 -27.51 -15.86 -0.41
CA LYS A 46 -28.84 -16.12 0.17
C LYS A 46 -29.73 -16.92 -0.80
N ALA A 47 -29.62 -16.69 -2.11
CA ALA A 47 -30.33 -17.47 -3.11
C ALA A 47 -29.80 -18.91 -3.20
N LEU A 48 -28.48 -19.09 -3.13
CA LEU A 48 -27.83 -20.41 -3.19
C LEU A 48 -27.96 -21.21 -1.89
N ALA A 49 -28.04 -20.52 -0.75
CA ALA A 49 -28.05 -21.11 0.58
C ALA A 49 -29.07 -20.40 1.50
N PRO A 50 -30.38 -20.69 1.36
CA PRO A 50 -31.46 -19.97 2.06
C PRO A 50 -31.38 -19.97 3.60
N GLY A 51 -30.60 -20.87 4.19
CA GLY A 51 -30.34 -20.91 5.63
C GLY A 51 -29.42 -19.80 6.15
N ILE A 52 -28.79 -19.00 5.26
CA ILE A 52 -28.02 -17.83 5.67
C ILE A 52 -28.91 -16.59 5.76
N ASN A 53 -28.68 -15.79 6.78
CA ASN A 53 -29.33 -14.50 6.96
C ASN A 53 -28.34 -13.51 7.57
N LEU A 54 -28.70 -12.23 7.57
CA LEU A 54 -27.82 -11.16 8.02
C LEU A 54 -27.56 -11.21 9.54
N GLN A 55 -28.49 -11.79 10.31
CA GLN A 55 -28.31 -12.01 11.75
C GLN A 55 -27.18 -13.01 12.03
N ASN A 56 -27.18 -14.17 11.37
CA ASN A 56 -26.13 -15.19 11.49
C ASN A 56 -24.76 -14.60 11.10
N LEU A 57 -24.72 -13.77 10.04
CA LEU A 57 -23.50 -13.09 9.60
C LEU A 57 -22.99 -12.08 10.64
N LYS A 58 -23.89 -11.29 11.23
CA LYS A 58 -23.56 -10.34 12.30
C LYS A 58 -23.01 -11.05 13.54
N GLU A 59 -23.65 -12.14 13.96
CA GLU A 59 -23.21 -12.96 15.10
C GLU A 59 -21.82 -13.57 14.88
N ASN A 60 -21.41 -13.77 13.62
CA ASN A 60 -20.07 -14.24 13.26
C ASN A 60 -19.07 -13.11 12.91
N GLY A 61 -19.46 -11.85 13.18
CA GLY A 61 -18.55 -10.70 13.22
C GLY A 61 -18.63 -9.73 12.04
N ILE A 62 -19.61 -9.85 11.15
CA ILE A 62 -19.93 -8.76 10.22
C ILE A 62 -20.40 -7.53 11.00
N THR A 63 -19.87 -6.35 10.66
CA THR A 63 -20.15 -5.08 11.34
C THR A 63 -20.90 -4.09 10.45
N ALA A 64 -20.89 -4.32 9.15
CA ALA A 64 -21.50 -3.47 8.16
C ALA A 64 -21.94 -4.24 6.91
N LEU A 65 -22.95 -3.72 6.21
CA LEU A 65 -23.41 -4.23 4.91
C LEU A 65 -23.11 -3.21 3.81
N ALA A 66 -22.53 -3.66 2.71
CA ALA A 66 -22.36 -2.86 1.52
C ALA A 66 -23.66 -2.84 0.70
N VAL A 67 -24.13 -1.65 0.31
CA VAL A 67 -25.36 -1.49 -0.48
C VAL A 67 -25.04 -0.72 -1.75
N TYR A 68 -25.36 -1.31 -2.89
CA TYR A 68 -25.05 -0.79 -4.22
C TYR A 68 -26.07 0.22 -4.72
N GLN A 69 -25.53 1.26 -5.38
CA GLN A 69 -26.27 2.09 -6.30
C GLN A 69 -26.62 1.26 -7.52
N GLN A 70 -27.91 1.12 -7.78
CA GLN A 70 -28.46 0.23 -8.82
C GLN A 70 -28.94 1.02 -10.02
N SER A 71 -28.59 0.52 -11.20
CA SER A 71 -28.99 1.06 -12.49
C SER A 71 -30.39 0.59 -12.91
N LEU A 72 -30.92 1.18 -13.99
CA LEU A 72 -32.13 0.71 -14.64
C LEU A 72 -31.98 -0.76 -15.07
N GLU A 73 -30.84 -1.13 -15.64
CA GLU A 73 -30.50 -2.52 -16.01
C GLU A 73 -30.62 -3.47 -14.81
N ASP A 74 -30.04 -3.12 -13.66
CA ASP A 74 -30.10 -3.95 -12.45
C ASP A 74 -31.55 -4.23 -11.99
N PHE A 75 -32.44 -3.25 -12.15
CA PHE A 75 -33.86 -3.39 -11.78
C PHE A 75 -34.67 -4.16 -12.82
N ILE A 76 -34.26 -4.13 -14.09
CA ILE A 76 -34.84 -4.97 -15.15
C ILE A 76 -34.48 -6.43 -14.88
N ASP A 77 -33.22 -6.73 -14.62
CA ASP A 77 -32.74 -8.09 -14.35
C ASP A 77 -33.41 -8.71 -13.11
N LYS A 78 -33.72 -7.88 -12.11
CA LYS A 78 -34.44 -8.30 -10.90
C LYS A 78 -35.96 -8.35 -11.06
N GLY A 79 -36.48 -7.96 -12.23
CA GLY A 79 -37.92 -7.93 -12.54
C GLY A 79 -38.71 -6.87 -11.76
N SER A 80 -38.03 -5.88 -11.16
CA SER A 80 -38.67 -4.76 -10.46
C SER A 80 -39.13 -3.66 -11.42
N VAL A 81 -38.54 -3.64 -12.61
CA VAL A 81 -38.86 -2.77 -13.73
C VAL A 81 -39.05 -3.62 -14.98
N LYS A 82 -40.06 -3.33 -15.80
CA LYS A 82 -40.25 -3.97 -17.11
C LYS A 82 -40.33 -2.90 -18.21
N ARG A 83 -39.55 -3.06 -19.27
CA ARG A 83 -39.72 -2.28 -20.50
C ARG A 83 -41.06 -2.64 -21.14
N LEU A 84 -41.88 -1.64 -21.45
CA LEU A 84 -43.14 -1.84 -22.15
C LEU A 84 -42.91 -1.67 -23.65
N GLU A 85 -43.19 -2.73 -24.42
CA GLU A 85 -43.22 -2.65 -25.87
C GLU A 85 -44.58 -2.14 -26.36
N ALA A 86 -44.67 -1.67 -27.61
CA ALA A 86 -45.93 -1.18 -28.19
C ALA A 86 -47.06 -2.22 -28.07
N LEU A 87 -46.72 -3.50 -28.18
CA LEU A 87 -47.67 -4.61 -28.03
C LEU A 87 -48.15 -4.78 -26.58
N ASP A 88 -47.28 -4.59 -25.58
CA ASP A 88 -47.67 -4.62 -24.17
C ASP A 88 -48.65 -3.48 -23.85
N ILE A 89 -48.42 -2.29 -24.40
CA ILE A 89 -49.28 -1.11 -24.24
C ILE A 89 -50.65 -1.35 -24.91
N PHE A 90 -50.66 -2.00 -26.08
CA PHE A 90 -51.89 -2.38 -26.76
C PHE A 90 -52.72 -3.36 -25.90
N PHE A 91 -52.09 -4.39 -25.34
CA PHE A 91 -52.76 -5.39 -24.51
C PHE A 91 -53.17 -4.87 -23.11
N ALA A 92 -52.55 -3.81 -22.60
CA ALA A 92 -52.92 -3.19 -21.33
C ALA A 92 -54.28 -2.45 -21.37
N GLY A 93 -54.85 -2.22 -22.55
CA GLY A 93 -56.19 -1.66 -22.74
C GLY A 93 -56.24 -0.14 -23.01
N GLU A 94 -57.43 0.37 -23.33
CA GLU A 94 -57.66 1.78 -23.72
C GLU A 94 -57.33 2.79 -22.60
N GLU A 95 -57.37 2.39 -21.33
CA GLU A 95 -57.09 3.28 -20.20
C GLU A 95 -55.64 3.77 -20.23
N LEU A 96 -54.67 2.86 -20.42
CA LEU A 96 -53.25 3.21 -20.52
C LEU A 96 -52.97 4.03 -21.78
N GLN A 97 -53.59 3.67 -22.91
CA GLN A 97 -53.42 4.39 -24.19
C GLN A 97 -53.94 5.83 -24.10
N ASN A 98 -55.13 6.02 -23.53
CA ASN A 98 -55.71 7.36 -23.34
C ASN A 98 -54.89 8.18 -22.35
N MET A 99 -54.34 7.58 -21.30
CA MET A 99 -53.44 8.26 -20.36
C MET A 99 -52.16 8.74 -21.04
N LEU A 100 -51.46 7.86 -21.77
CA LEU A 100 -50.25 8.21 -22.50
C LEU A 100 -50.52 9.34 -23.50
N LYS A 101 -51.64 9.25 -24.22
CA LYS A 101 -52.08 10.30 -25.16
C LYS A 101 -52.37 11.63 -24.46
N ASN A 102 -53.03 11.61 -23.29
CA ASN A 102 -53.28 12.81 -22.48
C ASN A 102 -51.99 13.42 -21.90
N SER A 103 -50.96 12.60 -21.69
CA SER A 103 -49.61 13.05 -21.35
C SER A 103 -48.77 13.47 -22.56
N GLY A 104 -49.34 13.48 -23.77
CA GLY A 104 -48.66 13.90 -25.00
C GLY A 104 -47.73 12.84 -25.60
N ILE A 105 -47.88 11.58 -25.21
CA ILE A 105 -47.05 10.46 -25.67
C ILE A 105 -47.81 9.68 -26.75
N GLU A 106 -47.39 9.81 -28.00
CA GLU A 106 -47.91 9.02 -29.12
C GLU A 106 -47.16 7.68 -29.22
N VAL A 107 -47.85 6.60 -28.86
CA VAL A 107 -47.33 5.21 -28.85
C VAL A 107 -46.85 4.77 -30.25
N ASP A 108 -47.39 5.39 -31.29
CA ASP A 108 -47.12 5.06 -32.71
C ASP A 108 -45.78 5.65 -33.21
N GLN A 109 -45.06 6.44 -32.40
CA GLN A 109 -43.77 7.08 -32.71
C GLN A 109 -42.65 6.70 -31.71
N LEU A 110 -42.70 5.49 -31.14
CA LEU A 110 -41.74 4.99 -30.13
C LEU A 110 -40.32 4.70 -30.66
N ASP A 111 -40.01 4.93 -31.95
CA ASP A 111 -38.71 4.54 -32.55
C ASP A 111 -37.48 5.09 -31.79
N ASN A 112 -37.63 6.25 -31.14
CA ASN A 112 -36.57 6.92 -30.37
C ASN A 112 -36.92 7.14 -28.89
N SER A 113 -37.96 6.50 -28.35
CA SER A 113 -38.37 6.66 -26.95
C SER A 113 -38.60 5.31 -26.26
N ALA A 114 -38.66 5.32 -24.94
CA ALA A 114 -38.86 4.10 -24.16
C ALA A 114 -39.73 4.37 -22.94
N ILE A 115 -40.54 3.38 -22.57
CA ILE A 115 -41.39 3.42 -21.38
C ILE A 115 -41.07 2.21 -20.52
N PHE A 116 -40.89 2.45 -19.22
CA PHE A 116 -40.63 1.40 -18.24
C PHE A 116 -41.69 1.43 -17.14
N ALA A 117 -42.30 0.28 -16.86
CA ALA A 117 -43.21 0.09 -15.74
C ALA A 117 -42.42 -0.27 -14.48
N VAL A 118 -42.67 0.46 -13.39
CA VAL A 118 -42.03 0.31 -12.08
C VAL A 118 -43.03 -0.28 -11.10
N PHE A 119 -42.77 -1.53 -10.68
CA PHE A 119 -43.70 -2.28 -9.82
C PHE A 119 -43.39 -2.16 -8.34
N SER A 120 -42.11 -1.95 -7.98
CA SER A 120 -41.67 -1.89 -6.58
C SER A 120 -42.03 -0.56 -5.92
N ASP A 121 -42.82 -0.59 -4.84
CA ASP A 121 -43.20 0.62 -4.10
C ASP A 121 -41.99 1.33 -3.47
N SER A 122 -40.99 0.58 -3.01
CA SER A 122 -39.75 1.17 -2.49
C SER A 122 -38.98 1.91 -3.59
N LEU A 123 -38.95 1.35 -4.81
CA LEU A 123 -38.31 1.98 -5.95
C LEU A 123 -39.09 3.22 -6.43
N LYS A 124 -40.43 3.18 -6.43
CA LYS A 124 -41.27 4.36 -6.72
C LYS A 124 -40.90 5.53 -5.83
N ASN A 125 -40.73 5.31 -4.52
CA ASN A 125 -40.34 6.38 -3.58
C ASN A 125 -38.94 6.95 -3.89
N GLN A 126 -37.97 6.10 -4.24
CA GLN A 126 -36.63 6.53 -4.61
C GLN A 126 -36.63 7.35 -5.91
N ILE A 127 -37.35 6.88 -6.93
CA ILE A 127 -37.50 7.59 -8.21
C ILE A 127 -38.24 8.92 -8.01
N ASN A 128 -39.27 8.98 -7.18
CA ASN A 128 -39.98 10.24 -6.87
C ASN A 128 -39.03 11.32 -6.32
N ASN A 129 -38.07 10.95 -5.47
CA ASN A 129 -37.06 11.91 -4.98
C ASN A 129 -36.05 12.33 -6.06
N LEU A 130 -35.74 11.44 -7.00
CA LEU A 130 -34.81 11.69 -8.10
C LEU A 130 -35.48 12.39 -9.31
N ALA A 131 -36.81 12.33 -9.40
CA ALA A 131 -37.59 12.79 -10.55
C ALA A 131 -37.31 14.25 -10.98
N PRO A 132 -37.13 15.24 -10.07
CA PRO A 132 -36.78 16.60 -10.48
C PRO A 132 -35.46 16.67 -11.25
N GLU A 133 -34.48 15.88 -10.83
CA GLU A 133 -33.13 15.84 -11.43
C GLU A 133 -33.17 15.05 -12.75
N LEU A 134 -33.91 13.94 -12.81
CA LEU A 134 -34.12 13.17 -14.05
C LEU A 134 -34.82 14.01 -15.13
N LYS A 135 -35.85 14.78 -14.75
CA LYS A 135 -36.55 15.67 -15.68
C LYS A 135 -35.65 16.80 -16.17
N ALA A 136 -34.87 17.41 -15.27
CA ALA A 136 -33.99 18.52 -15.63
C ALA A 136 -32.79 18.10 -16.50
N GLU A 137 -32.18 16.93 -16.23
CA GLU A 137 -30.97 16.49 -16.94
C GLU A 137 -31.28 15.66 -18.20
N TYR A 138 -32.34 14.85 -18.20
CA TYR A 138 -32.61 13.86 -19.25
C TYR A 138 -34.01 13.98 -19.87
N SER A 139 -34.83 14.95 -19.44
CA SER A 139 -36.24 15.08 -19.85
C SER A 139 -37.10 13.85 -19.54
N ILE A 140 -36.68 13.00 -18.58
CA ILE A 140 -37.43 11.81 -18.18
C ILE A 140 -38.65 12.23 -17.38
N GLU A 141 -39.81 11.66 -17.71
CA GLU A 141 -41.07 11.97 -17.05
C GLU A 141 -41.59 10.78 -16.24
N LEU A 142 -42.04 11.06 -15.01
CA LEU A 142 -42.69 10.08 -14.15
C LEU A 142 -44.19 10.25 -14.25
N ILE A 143 -44.90 9.20 -14.71
CA ILE A 143 -46.36 9.18 -14.81
C ILE A 143 -46.88 8.17 -13.79
N LYS A 144 -47.69 8.65 -12.83
CA LYS A 144 -48.26 7.81 -11.78
C LYS A 144 -49.51 7.11 -12.27
N THR A 145 -49.65 5.82 -11.98
CA THR A 145 -50.90 5.08 -12.22
C THR A 145 -51.37 4.42 -10.91
N ASN A 146 -52.59 3.88 -10.92
CA ASN A 146 -53.17 3.23 -9.74
C ASN A 146 -52.43 1.93 -9.35
N ALA A 147 -51.75 1.27 -10.30
CA ALA A 147 -51.09 -0.03 -10.08
C ALA A 147 -49.55 0.07 -10.08
N TYR A 148 -48.96 0.85 -10.99
CA TYR A 148 -47.51 1.00 -11.16
C TYR A 148 -47.13 2.40 -11.65
N ASP A 149 -45.90 2.84 -11.41
CA ASP A 149 -45.43 4.11 -12.00
C ASP A 149 -44.79 3.84 -13.36
N LEU A 150 -44.91 4.77 -14.29
CA LEU A 150 -44.28 4.72 -15.60
C LEU A 150 -43.15 5.72 -15.65
N LEU A 151 -41.98 5.26 -16.08
CA LEU A 151 -40.82 6.08 -16.35
C LEU A 151 -40.69 6.23 -17.87
N TYR A 152 -41.01 7.42 -18.38
CA TYR A 152 -40.97 7.73 -19.80
C TYR A 152 -39.67 8.43 -20.17
N PHE A 153 -39.01 7.91 -21.20
CA PHE A 153 -37.78 8.42 -21.78
C PHE A 153 -38.10 8.96 -23.19
N PRO A 154 -38.26 10.29 -23.37
CA PRO A 154 -38.57 10.86 -24.68
C PRO A 154 -37.46 10.63 -25.71
N ASN A 155 -36.21 10.53 -25.25
CA ASN A 155 -35.03 10.28 -26.08
C ASN A 155 -34.28 9.08 -25.49
N TRP A 156 -34.53 7.89 -26.01
CA TRP A 156 -33.90 6.65 -25.55
C TRP A 156 -32.53 6.44 -26.20
N HIS A 157 -31.57 6.00 -25.39
CA HIS A 157 -30.26 5.54 -25.84
C HIS A 157 -29.82 4.40 -24.92
N GLN A 158 -29.12 3.39 -25.46
CA GLN A 158 -28.72 2.21 -24.68
C GLN A 158 -27.90 2.57 -23.43
N SER A 159 -27.09 3.62 -23.50
CA SER A 159 -26.33 4.11 -22.33
C SER A 159 -27.20 4.57 -21.15
N LEU A 160 -28.51 4.77 -21.33
CA LEU A 160 -29.45 5.09 -20.24
C LEU A 160 -29.85 3.84 -19.44
N GLU A 161 -29.48 2.64 -19.87
CA GLU A 161 -29.59 1.42 -19.05
C GLU A 161 -28.69 1.52 -17.79
N ASP A 162 -27.57 2.25 -17.90
CA ASP A 162 -26.67 2.58 -16.79
C ASP A 162 -27.20 3.71 -15.87
N LEU A 163 -28.37 4.28 -16.15
CA LEU A 163 -28.98 5.34 -15.34
C LEU A 163 -29.25 4.81 -13.92
N SER A 164 -28.63 5.42 -12.93
CA SER A 164 -28.79 5.05 -11.53
C SER A 164 -30.15 5.51 -11.01
N LEU A 165 -31.02 4.55 -10.66
CA LEU A 165 -32.38 4.82 -10.21
C LEU A 165 -32.55 4.69 -8.70
N GLY A 166 -31.69 3.93 -8.03
CA GLY A 166 -31.93 3.61 -6.64
C GLY A 166 -30.92 2.68 -5.99
N TYR A 167 -31.39 1.92 -5.01
CA TYR A 167 -30.68 0.93 -4.23
C TYR A 167 -31.64 -0.12 -3.68
N ASN A 168 -31.09 -1.23 -3.17
CA ASN A 168 -31.87 -2.27 -2.53
C ASN A 168 -32.36 -1.83 -1.13
N SER A 169 -33.63 -1.41 -1.03
CA SER A 169 -34.24 -0.97 0.23
C SER A 169 -34.29 -2.08 1.28
N ASN A 170 -34.60 -3.31 0.88
CA ASN A 170 -34.71 -4.44 1.79
C ASN A 170 -33.38 -4.68 2.54
N GLN A 171 -32.25 -4.55 1.85
CA GLN A 171 -30.93 -4.65 2.48
C GLN A 171 -30.66 -3.54 3.49
N VAL A 172 -31.06 -2.31 3.15
CA VAL A 172 -30.90 -1.14 4.04
C VAL A 172 -31.75 -1.30 5.30
N GLU A 173 -32.98 -1.77 5.16
CA GLU A 173 -33.90 -2.01 6.27
C GLU A 173 -33.40 -3.17 7.15
N GLU A 174 -33.09 -4.32 6.58
CA GLU A 174 -32.54 -5.49 7.29
C GLU A 174 -31.26 -5.12 8.06
N ALA A 175 -30.35 -4.35 7.44
CA ALA A 175 -29.14 -3.88 8.10
C ALA A 175 -29.43 -2.92 9.26
N LYS A 176 -30.36 -1.96 9.10
CA LYS A 176 -30.74 -1.00 10.13
C LYS A 176 -31.42 -1.67 11.33
N GLU A 177 -32.33 -2.60 11.08
CA GLU A 177 -33.00 -3.37 12.13
C GLU A 177 -32.01 -4.16 12.99
N LEU A 178 -30.99 -4.73 12.34
CA LEU A 178 -29.90 -5.45 13.03
C LEU A 178 -28.82 -4.51 13.57
N GLY A 179 -28.93 -3.19 13.44
CA GLY A 179 -27.93 -2.23 13.92
C GLY A 179 -26.57 -2.33 13.22
N LEU A 180 -26.52 -2.92 12.02
CA LEU A 180 -25.34 -2.92 11.17
C LEU A 180 -25.15 -1.54 10.54
N LYS A 181 -23.89 -1.16 10.35
CA LYS A 181 -23.58 0.07 9.61
C LYS A 181 -23.79 -0.17 8.13
N ILE A 182 -24.09 0.90 7.40
CA ILE A 182 -24.22 0.84 5.94
C ILE A 182 -22.97 1.43 5.29
N ALA A 183 -22.38 0.67 4.37
CA ALA A 183 -21.37 1.12 3.45
C ALA A 183 -22.00 1.32 2.06
N TYR A 184 -22.28 2.56 1.69
CA TYR A 184 -22.89 2.83 0.40
C TYR A 184 -21.85 2.70 -0.72
N ARG A 185 -22.19 1.92 -1.74
CA ARG A 185 -21.39 1.64 -2.93
C ARG A 185 -21.92 2.48 -4.08
N SER A 186 -21.30 3.64 -4.30
CA SER A 186 -21.68 4.56 -5.38
C SER A 186 -20.71 4.45 -6.55
N ASN A 187 -21.25 4.44 -7.76
CA ASN A 187 -20.46 4.38 -9.00
C ASN A 187 -20.23 5.80 -9.58
N ASN A 188 -19.59 5.90 -10.75
CA ASN A 188 -19.48 7.16 -11.52
C ASN A 188 -20.06 7.02 -12.94
N LYS A 189 -21.17 6.27 -13.08
CA LYS A 189 -21.89 6.11 -14.34
C LYS A 189 -22.83 7.32 -14.61
N VAL A 190 -23.79 7.17 -15.51
CA VAL A 190 -24.83 8.18 -15.80
C VAL A 190 -25.49 8.64 -14.49
N ASN A 191 -25.83 9.93 -14.40
CA ASN A 191 -26.49 10.62 -13.28
C ASN A 191 -25.97 10.31 -11.85
N ALA A 192 -24.79 9.69 -11.70
CA ALA A 192 -24.37 9.08 -10.45
C ALA A 192 -24.27 10.07 -9.28
N PHE A 193 -23.90 11.33 -9.56
CA PHE A 193 -23.87 12.38 -8.55
C PHE A 193 -25.26 12.72 -8.00
N SER A 194 -26.25 12.86 -8.89
CA SER A 194 -27.64 13.18 -8.55
C SER A 194 -28.27 12.01 -7.79
N ALA A 195 -28.03 10.77 -8.26
CA ALA A 195 -28.41 9.55 -7.55
C ALA A 195 -27.76 9.44 -6.15
N LEU A 196 -26.45 9.70 -6.03
CA LEU A 196 -25.75 9.72 -4.74
C LEU A 196 -26.41 10.70 -3.78
N LYS A 197 -26.63 11.94 -4.21
CA LYS A 197 -27.26 12.99 -3.38
C LYS A 197 -28.63 12.55 -2.86
N SER A 198 -29.50 12.04 -3.73
CA SER A 198 -30.84 11.55 -3.35
C SER A 198 -30.74 10.36 -2.38
N ASN A 199 -29.88 9.39 -2.67
CA ASN A 199 -29.75 8.16 -1.88
C ASN A 199 -29.13 8.41 -0.50
N LEU A 200 -28.24 9.40 -0.35
CA LEU A 200 -27.68 9.76 0.96
C LEU A 200 -28.74 10.27 1.95
N GLU A 201 -29.76 10.98 1.46
CA GLU A 201 -30.86 11.47 2.30
C GLU A 201 -31.71 10.33 2.89
N LEU A 202 -31.93 9.28 2.09
CA LEU A 202 -32.73 8.13 2.44
C LEU A 202 -31.95 7.10 3.28
N ILE A 203 -30.72 6.77 2.85
CA ILE A 203 -29.93 5.70 3.46
C ILE A 203 -29.28 6.16 4.76
N LYS A 204 -28.71 7.38 4.78
CA LYS A 204 -27.82 7.90 5.84
C LYS A 204 -26.67 6.94 6.19
N PRO A 205 -25.82 6.58 5.20
CA PRO A 205 -24.76 5.58 5.41
C PRO A 205 -23.63 6.11 6.30
N LYS A 206 -22.84 5.20 6.87
CA LYS A 206 -21.65 5.57 7.64
C LYS A 206 -20.42 5.69 6.75
N PHE A 207 -20.30 4.79 5.78
CA PHE A 207 -19.18 4.70 4.86
C PHE A 207 -19.64 4.94 3.43
N LEU A 208 -18.78 5.58 2.64
CA LEU A 208 -18.91 5.67 1.19
C LEU A 208 -17.71 4.96 0.57
N ILE A 209 -17.93 3.92 -0.21
CA ILE A 209 -16.88 3.15 -0.88
C ILE A 209 -17.22 3.14 -2.37
N PHE A 210 -16.41 3.73 -3.23
CA PHE A 210 -16.77 3.88 -4.64
C PHE A 210 -16.65 2.58 -5.44
N ASP A 211 -17.52 2.42 -6.41
CA ASP A 211 -17.59 1.31 -7.35
C ASP A 211 -17.09 1.66 -8.75
N GLY A 212 -16.43 0.69 -9.38
CA GLY A 212 -15.73 0.88 -10.64
C GLY A 212 -14.39 1.63 -10.52
N GLU A 213 -13.98 2.23 -11.65
CA GLU A 213 -12.65 2.82 -11.86
C GLU A 213 -12.56 4.31 -11.48
N GLU A 214 -13.66 4.94 -11.07
CA GLU A 214 -13.70 6.38 -10.78
C GLU A 214 -14.54 6.66 -9.53
N VAL A 215 -14.22 7.74 -8.82
CA VAL A 215 -15.07 8.24 -7.73
C VAL A 215 -16.23 9.05 -8.29
N THR A 216 -17.39 9.02 -7.63
CA THR A 216 -18.57 9.77 -8.04
C THR A 216 -18.27 11.27 -8.17
N GLY A 217 -18.66 11.86 -9.29
CA GLY A 217 -18.40 13.25 -9.61
C GLY A 217 -17.06 13.49 -10.29
N TYR A 218 -16.23 12.48 -10.53
CA TYR A 218 -15.06 12.66 -11.39
C TYR A 218 -15.49 12.94 -12.85
N PRO A 219 -14.80 13.83 -13.59
CA PRO A 219 -13.77 14.76 -13.12
C PRO A 219 -14.32 16.09 -12.55
N ASN A 220 -15.58 16.43 -12.83
CA ASN A 220 -16.08 17.81 -12.75
C ASN A 220 -16.77 18.20 -11.42
N LYS A 221 -17.36 17.24 -10.70
CA LYS A 221 -18.18 17.42 -9.50
C LYS A 221 -17.55 16.86 -8.20
N ILE A 222 -16.23 16.66 -8.16
CA ILE A 222 -15.54 16.01 -7.03
C ILE A 222 -15.64 16.88 -5.76
N GLN A 223 -15.59 18.20 -5.91
CA GLN A 223 -15.72 19.15 -4.80
C GLN A 223 -17.10 19.05 -4.16
N GLU A 224 -18.14 18.93 -4.98
CA GLU A 224 -19.52 18.77 -4.56
C GLU A 224 -19.71 17.40 -3.88
N THR A 225 -19.08 16.34 -4.39
CA THR A 225 -19.05 15.03 -3.71
C THR A 225 -18.42 15.15 -2.32
N ALA A 226 -17.31 15.88 -2.19
CA ALA A 226 -16.68 16.12 -0.89
C ALA A 226 -17.61 16.90 0.07
N SER A 227 -18.31 17.93 -0.43
CA SER A 227 -19.28 18.68 0.36
C SER A 227 -20.47 17.82 0.81
N LEU A 228 -20.95 16.89 -0.02
CA LEU A 228 -21.95 15.91 0.39
C LEU A 228 -21.39 15.00 1.50
N MET A 229 -20.16 14.51 1.35
CA MET A 229 -19.54 13.68 2.38
C MET A 229 -19.40 14.39 3.73
N GLU A 230 -19.03 15.66 3.72
CA GLU A 230 -18.97 16.49 4.92
C GLU A 230 -20.37 16.69 5.54
N LYS A 231 -21.36 17.09 4.72
CA LYS A 231 -22.76 17.32 5.14
C LYS A 231 -23.38 16.10 5.84
N TYR A 232 -23.17 14.90 5.29
CA TYR A 232 -23.72 13.66 5.87
C TYR A 232 -22.75 12.96 6.83
N GLY A 233 -21.60 13.57 7.13
CA GLY A 233 -20.64 13.00 8.07
C GLY A 233 -20.05 11.65 7.63
N LEU A 234 -19.93 11.42 6.32
CA LEU A 234 -19.44 10.17 5.73
C LEU A 234 -17.95 9.96 5.97
N THR A 235 -17.53 8.69 5.94
CA THR A 235 -16.12 8.31 5.94
C THR A 235 -15.78 7.59 4.65
N PHE A 236 -14.75 8.05 3.94
CA PHE A 236 -14.34 7.47 2.66
C PHE A 236 -13.63 6.13 2.88
N GLY A 237 -14.22 5.02 2.43
CA GLY A 237 -13.50 3.74 2.31
C GLY A 237 -12.63 3.73 1.03
N LYS A 238 -11.37 4.14 1.14
CA LYS A 238 -10.43 4.13 0.00
C LYS A 238 -9.93 2.71 -0.23
N VAL A 239 -10.32 2.09 -1.35
CA VAL A 239 -9.82 0.78 -1.78
C VAL A 239 -8.33 0.89 -2.09
N GLU A 240 -7.54 -0.13 -1.73
CA GLU A 240 -6.12 -0.15 -2.06
C GLU A 240 -5.90 -0.11 -3.58
N ALA A 241 -5.05 0.80 -4.06
CA ALA A 241 -4.86 1.08 -5.49
C ALA A 241 -4.38 -0.12 -6.33
N PHE A 242 -3.79 -1.15 -5.72
CA PHE A 242 -3.40 -2.37 -6.44
C PHE A 242 -4.58 -3.35 -6.67
N ILE A 243 -5.70 -3.12 -5.99
CA ILE A 243 -6.97 -3.83 -6.20
C ILE A 243 -7.79 -3.05 -7.22
N ALA A 244 -8.00 -1.75 -6.95
CA ALA A 244 -8.72 -0.84 -7.83
C ALA A 244 -8.12 0.57 -7.69
N ALA A 245 -7.50 1.07 -8.75
CA ALA A 245 -6.98 2.43 -8.82
C ALA A 245 -8.09 3.36 -9.32
N GLN A 246 -8.73 4.09 -8.40
CA GLN A 246 -9.89 4.90 -8.73
C GLN A 246 -9.51 6.34 -9.07
N ALA A 247 -9.86 6.80 -10.27
CA ALA A 247 -9.64 8.18 -10.69
C ALA A 247 -10.36 9.16 -9.74
N GLY A 248 -9.65 10.20 -9.31
CA GLY A 248 -10.17 11.23 -8.40
C GLY A 248 -10.11 10.89 -6.91
N ALA A 249 -9.75 9.66 -6.52
CA ALA A 249 -9.71 9.25 -5.11
C ALA A 249 -8.72 10.08 -4.26
N GLU A 250 -7.54 10.41 -4.80
CA GLU A 250 -6.57 11.26 -4.11
C GLU A 250 -7.11 12.67 -3.88
N LYS A 251 -7.69 13.29 -4.91
CA LYS A 251 -8.26 14.64 -4.83
C LYS A 251 -9.41 14.68 -3.83
N LEU A 252 -10.29 13.69 -3.86
CA LEU A 252 -11.41 13.57 -2.92
C LEU A 252 -10.95 13.39 -1.48
N ALA A 253 -9.92 12.56 -1.24
CA ALA A 253 -9.36 12.36 0.09
C ALA A 253 -8.82 13.67 0.71
N VAL A 254 -8.18 14.52 -0.10
CA VAL A 254 -7.70 15.84 0.33
C VAL A 254 -8.87 16.78 0.62
N LEU A 255 -9.88 16.81 -0.27
CA LEU A 255 -11.06 17.67 -0.11
C LEU A 255 -11.91 17.29 1.11
N ASN A 256 -11.96 16.00 1.47
CA ASN A 256 -12.69 15.49 2.64
C ASN A 256 -11.81 15.44 3.92
N ASP A 257 -10.81 16.31 4.02
CA ASP A 257 -9.88 16.44 5.17
C ASP A 257 -9.33 15.09 5.68
N TYR A 258 -8.97 14.20 4.76
CA TYR A 258 -8.42 12.87 5.06
C TYR A 258 -9.30 12.00 5.97
N LYS A 259 -10.60 12.28 6.05
CA LYS A 259 -11.57 11.44 6.75
C LYS A 259 -11.85 10.17 5.92
N MET A 260 -10.87 9.29 5.94
CA MET A 260 -10.83 8.06 5.15
C MET A 260 -10.35 6.86 5.97
N LEU A 261 -10.76 5.68 5.52
CA LEU A 261 -10.34 4.39 6.02
C LEU A 261 -9.81 3.56 4.86
N ARG A 262 -8.62 2.99 5.03
CA ARG A 262 -8.05 2.08 4.04
C ARG A 262 -8.88 0.80 4.01
N THR A 263 -9.28 0.40 2.81
CA THR A 263 -10.17 -0.72 2.54
C THR A 263 -9.44 -1.80 1.73
N HIS A 264 -9.45 -3.03 2.23
CA HIS A 264 -8.87 -4.19 1.54
C HIS A 264 -9.97 -5.18 1.15
N SER A 265 -9.85 -5.74 -0.06
CA SER A 265 -10.77 -6.74 -0.59
C SER A 265 -10.01 -7.83 -1.34
N MET A 266 -10.72 -8.92 -1.65
CA MET A 266 -10.29 -10.00 -2.53
C MET A 266 -11.27 -10.07 -3.71
N GLN A 267 -10.76 -10.43 -4.88
CA GLN A 267 -11.64 -10.67 -6.04
C GLN A 267 -12.44 -11.95 -5.81
N GLN A 268 -13.63 -12.05 -6.41
CA GLN A 268 -14.52 -13.20 -6.15
C GLN A 268 -13.85 -14.51 -6.57
N GLU A 269 -13.20 -14.52 -7.73
CA GLU A 269 -12.50 -15.69 -8.26
C GLU A 269 -11.35 -16.13 -7.35
N GLU A 270 -10.69 -15.17 -6.69
CA GLU A 270 -9.63 -15.45 -5.73
C GLU A 270 -10.20 -16.08 -4.46
N VAL A 271 -11.33 -15.56 -3.96
CA VAL A 271 -12.02 -16.14 -2.79
C VAL A 271 -12.39 -17.58 -3.08
N GLU A 272 -13.00 -17.89 -4.22
CA GLU A 272 -13.45 -19.27 -4.54
C GLU A 272 -12.30 -20.29 -4.59
N GLN A 273 -11.09 -19.86 -4.98
CA GLN A 273 -9.92 -20.72 -5.12
C GLN A 273 -9.09 -20.84 -3.85
N ALA A 274 -9.17 -19.84 -2.97
CA ALA A 274 -8.39 -19.79 -1.74
C ALA A 274 -8.97 -20.73 -0.68
N ALA A 275 -8.09 -21.25 0.19
CA ALA A 275 -8.51 -21.91 1.42
C ALA A 275 -8.83 -20.88 2.52
N ASP A 276 -9.65 -21.25 3.50
CA ASP A 276 -10.07 -20.34 4.58
C ASP A 276 -8.88 -19.69 5.30
N GLN A 277 -7.83 -20.46 5.56
CA GLN A 277 -6.61 -19.97 6.21
C GLN A 277 -5.84 -18.96 5.37
N GLU A 278 -5.89 -19.07 4.05
CA GLU A 278 -5.24 -18.11 3.13
C GLU A 278 -5.99 -16.78 3.13
N ILE A 279 -7.33 -16.83 3.07
CA ILE A 279 -8.19 -15.65 3.18
C ILE A 279 -7.96 -14.94 4.52
N ILE A 280 -8.01 -15.69 5.62
CA ILE A 280 -7.79 -15.17 6.98
C ILE A 280 -6.40 -14.52 7.09
N SER A 281 -5.33 -15.24 6.68
CA SER A 281 -3.96 -14.71 6.73
C SER A 281 -3.83 -13.44 5.90
N ARG A 282 -4.43 -13.38 4.71
CA ARG A 282 -4.41 -12.18 3.86
C ARG A 282 -5.08 -10.99 4.53
N TYR A 283 -6.27 -11.17 5.13
CA TYR A 283 -6.95 -10.09 5.84
C TYR A 283 -6.20 -9.64 7.09
N LEU A 284 -5.72 -10.57 7.93
CA LEU A 284 -4.91 -10.24 9.11
C LEU A 284 -3.64 -9.48 8.72
N LEU A 285 -2.93 -9.92 7.68
CA LEU A 285 -1.75 -9.24 7.16
C LEU A 285 -2.08 -7.82 6.68
N SER A 286 -3.23 -7.64 6.04
CA SER A 286 -3.68 -6.32 5.57
C SER A 286 -3.92 -5.35 6.73
N VAL A 287 -4.52 -5.80 7.83
CA VAL A 287 -4.75 -5.00 9.03
C VAL A 287 -3.42 -4.73 9.75
N ARG A 288 -2.61 -5.77 9.97
CA ARG A 288 -1.34 -5.71 10.72
C ARG A 288 -0.27 -4.89 10.00
N GLU A 289 -0.01 -5.20 8.73
CA GLU A 289 1.13 -4.63 8.00
C GLU A 289 0.76 -3.42 7.15
N ARG A 290 -0.52 -3.17 6.86
CA ARG A 290 -0.96 -2.05 6.04
C ARG A 290 -1.99 -1.16 6.73
N ASN A 291 -2.26 -1.35 8.02
CA ASN A 291 -3.20 -0.55 8.80
C ASN A 291 -4.58 -0.41 8.12
N VAL A 292 -5.05 -1.50 7.48
CA VAL A 292 -6.41 -1.58 6.92
C VAL A 292 -7.42 -1.50 8.04
N LYS A 293 -8.51 -0.76 7.80
CA LYS A 293 -9.59 -0.52 8.78
C LYS A 293 -10.93 -1.04 8.31
N ILE A 294 -11.08 -1.30 7.01
CA ILE A 294 -12.25 -1.94 6.43
C ILE A 294 -11.77 -3.19 5.69
N ILE A 295 -12.17 -4.35 6.19
CA ILE A 295 -12.12 -5.61 5.46
C ILE A 295 -13.41 -5.69 4.66
N TYR A 296 -13.31 -5.58 3.34
CA TYR A 296 -14.44 -5.74 2.43
C TYR A 296 -14.50 -7.20 2.00
N HIS A 297 -15.34 -7.95 2.71
CA HIS A 297 -15.45 -9.40 2.62
C HIS A 297 -16.48 -9.82 1.57
N LYS A 298 -16.04 -10.68 0.66
CA LYS A 298 -16.90 -11.43 -0.24
C LYS A 298 -17.00 -12.89 0.23
N PRO A 299 -18.19 -13.49 0.29
CA PRO A 299 -18.39 -14.87 0.70
C PRO A 299 -18.00 -15.86 -0.40
N TYR A 300 -17.85 -17.13 -0.03
CA TYR A 300 -17.86 -18.23 -0.99
C TYR A 300 -19.26 -18.42 -1.56
N LEU A 301 -19.35 -18.52 -2.87
CA LEU A 301 -20.57 -18.78 -3.65
C LEU A 301 -20.55 -20.19 -4.27
N LYS A 302 -19.39 -20.87 -4.27
CA LYS A 302 -19.25 -22.22 -4.85
C LYS A 302 -18.83 -23.27 -3.82
N GLY A 303 -19.25 -24.50 -4.07
CA GLY A 303 -18.90 -25.67 -3.27
C GLY A 303 -20.02 -26.15 -2.34
N ASN A 304 -19.67 -27.03 -1.41
CA ASN A 304 -20.62 -27.72 -0.53
C ASN A 304 -20.75 -26.99 0.81
N ARG A 305 -21.93 -27.11 1.45
CA ARG A 305 -22.20 -26.56 2.79
C ARG A 305 -21.86 -25.08 2.92
N LEU A 306 -22.31 -24.27 1.96
CA LEU A 306 -22.02 -22.84 1.87
C LEU A 306 -22.35 -22.07 3.17
N VAL A 307 -23.42 -22.44 3.88
CA VAL A 307 -23.78 -21.83 5.18
C VAL A 307 -22.66 -22.06 6.20
N GLU A 308 -22.33 -23.32 6.50
CA GLU A 308 -21.29 -23.67 7.48
C GLU A 308 -19.93 -23.08 7.09
N ARG A 309 -19.55 -23.16 5.81
CA ARG A 309 -18.26 -22.67 5.31
C ARG A 309 -18.09 -21.18 5.53
N ASN A 310 -19.08 -20.38 5.13
CA ASN A 310 -19.01 -18.91 5.28
C ASN A 310 -19.07 -18.48 6.75
N LEU A 311 -19.93 -19.10 7.56
CA LEU A 311 -20.02 -18.76 9.00
C LEU A 311 -18.73 -19.15 9.74
N ASN A 312 -18.16 -20.32 9.46
CA ASN A 312 -16.89 -20.75 10.06
C ASN A 312 -15.72 -19.84 9.66
N LEU A 313 -15.65 -19.43 8.38
CA LEU A 313 -14.65 -18.49 7.90
C LEU A 313 -14.74 -17.15 8.65
N LEU A 314 -15.95 -16.60 8.78
CA LEU A 314 -16.18 -15.34 9.47
C LEU A 314 -15.88 -15.45 10.97
N SER A 315 -16.36 -16.49 11.62
CA SER A 315 -16.08 -16.75 13.04
C SER A 315 -14.58 -16.84 13.31
N ALA A 316 -13.85 -17.60 12.47
CA ALA A 316 -12.41 -17.72 12.58
C ALA A 316 -11.71 -16.38 12.30
N LEU A 317 -12.10 -15.63 11.28
CA LEU A 317 -11.53 -14.31 10.98
C LEU A 317 -11.71 -13.35 12.15
N SER A 318 -12.92 -13.25 12.68
CA SER A 318 -13.29 -12.40 13.81
C SER A 318 -12.50 -12.77 15.07
N SER A 319 -12.46 -14.06 15.42
CA SER A 319 -11.70 -14.57 16.56
C SER A 319 -10.20 -14.28 16.45
N ASN A 320 -9.60 -14.42 15.25
CA ASN A 320 -8.18 -14.10 15.05
C ASN A 320 -7.91 -12.60 15.19
N LEU A 321 -8.79 -11.74 14.65
CA LEU A 321 -8.67 -10.29 14.79
C LEU A 321 -8.72 -9.85 16.26
N GLU A 322 -9.67 -10.39 17.02
CA GLU A 322 -9.81 -10.09 18.45
C GLU A 322 -8.63 -10.61 19.27
N THR A 323 -8.11 -11.81 18.95
CA THR A 323 -6.92 -12.38 19.58
C THR A 323 -5.68 -11.51 19.37
N GLU A 324 -5.58 -10.81 18.23
CA GLU A 324 -4.53 -9.82 17.95
C GLU A 324 -4.79 -8.44 18.58
N GLY A 325 -5.90 -8.27 19.30
CA GLY A 325 -6.25 -7.04 20.02
C GLY A 325 -7.02 -6.02 19.18
N TYR A 326 -7.52 -6.40 18.00
CA TYR A 326 -8.39 -5.54 17.20
C TYR A 326 -9.81 -5.52 17.76
N LYS A 327 -10.51 -4.39 17.57
CA LYS A 327 -11.91 -4.19 18.02
C LYS A 327 -12.82 -4.08 16.81
N LEU A 328 -13.66 -5.09 16.62
CA LEU A 328 -14.64 -5.11 15.54
C LEU A 328 -15.70 -4.01 15.76
N GLY A 329 -16.10 -3.35 14.67
CA GLY A 329 -17.20 -2.40 14.69
C GLY A 329 -16.86 -1.04 15.28
N ASN A 330 -15.59 -0.72 15.52
CA ASN A 330 -15.19 0.55 16.12
C ASN A 330 -14.10 1.27 15.31
N SER A 331 -14.18 1.20 13.98
CA SER A 331 -13.25 1.93 13.11
C SER A 331 -13.44 3.44 13.22
N GLU A 332 -12.32 4.16 13.25
CA GLU A 332 -12.29 5.61 13.24
C GLU A 332 -11.24 6.10 12.25
N ALA A 333 -11.62 7.07 11.41
CA ALA A 333 -10.65 7.78 10.60
C ALA A 333 -9.66 8.51 11.53
N ALA A 334 -8.37 8.48 11.19
CA ALA A 334 -7.42 9.34 11.88
C ALA A 334 -7.61 10.77 11.34
N LYS A 335 -7.53 11.75 12.23
CA LYS A 335 -7.47 13.16 11.80
C LYS A 335 -6.23 13.40 10.97
N TYR A 336 -6.28 14.40 10.08
CA TYR A 336 -5.09 14.82 9.36
C TYR A 336 -3.93 15.07 10.33
N PHE A 337 -2.77 14.50 9.99
CA PHE A 337 -1.57 14.57 10.80
C PHE A 337 -0.39 14.82 9.87
N SER A 338 0.38 15.85 10.20
CA SER A 338 1.64 16.12 9.53
C SER A 338 2.65 16.64 10.54
N ASN A 339 3.88 16.14 10.47
CA ASN A 339 4.98 16.70 11.24
C ASN A 339 5.17 18.18 10.89
N SER A 340 5.38 19.03 11.89
CA SER A 340 5.70 20.45 11.68
C SER A 340 6.96 20.61 10.82
N SER A 341 6.98 21.63 9.96
CA SER A 341 8.08 21.91 9.03
C SER A 341 9.43 22.08 9.74
N TRP A 342 9.45 22.52 11.00
CA TRP A 342 10.68 22.58 11.83
C TRP A 342 11.28 21.21 12.12
N HIS A 343 10.44 20.18 12.31
CA HIS A 343 10.92 18.81 12.45
C HIS A 343 11.51 18.29 11.14
N LEU A 344 10.89 18.62 10.01
CA LEU A 344 11.42 18.28 8.69
C LEU A 344 12.80 18.92 8.46
N LEU A 345 12.98 20.19 8.83
CA LEU A 345 14.28 20.86 8.77
C LEU A 345 15.31 20.23 9.72
N THR A 346 14.87 19.73 10.88
CA THR A 346 15.74 19.00 11.82
C THR A 346 16.20 17.66 11.25
N VAL A 347 15.32 16.92 10.56
CA VAL A 347 15.69 15.70 9.83
C VAL A 347 16.65 16.04 8.69
N LEU A 348 16.38 17.10 7.93
CA LEU A 348 17.27 17.58 6.87
C LEU A 348 18.67 17.91 7.41
N LEU A 349 18.76 18.55 8.58
CA LEU A 349 20.04 18.83 9.24
C LEU A 349 20.84 17.54 9.51
N GLY A 350 20.18 16.51 10.02
CA GLY A 350 20.79 15.19 10.27
C GLY A 350 21.26 14.50 9.00
N VAL A 351 20.43 14.53 7.95
CA VAL A 351 20.77 13.98 6.61
C VAL A 351 21.96 14.72 6.00
N THR A 352 21.99 16.06 6.11
CA THR A 352 23.11 16.88 5.64
C THR A 352 24.39 16.59 6.41
N ALA A 353 24.33 16.43 7.73
CA ALA A 353 25.48 16.02 8.54
C ALA A 353 26.03 14.66 8.12
N ALA A 354 25.15 13.68 7.84
CA ALA A 354 25.53 12.37 7.31
C ALA A 354 26.11 12.46 5.89
N GLY A 355 25.59 13.34 5.04
CA GLY A 355 26.11 13.58 3.70
C GLY A 355 27.53 14.16 3.72
N ILE A 356 27.78 15.14 4.59
CA ILE A 356 29.13 15.69 4.81
C ILE A 356 30.06 14.59 5.36
N LEU A 357 29.57 13.74 6.27
CA LEU A 357 30.32 12.60 6.77
C LEU A 357 30.66 11.60 5.65
N LEU A 358 29.76 11.35 4.71
CA LEU A 358 30.01 10.49 3.55
C LEU A 358 31.07 11.12 2.62
N LEU A 359 30.95 12.41 2.30
CA LEU A 359 31.89 13.12 1.42
C LEU A 359 33.33 13.13 1.96
N ASN A 360 33.49 13.16 3.28
CA ASN A 360 34.78 13.02 3.95
C ASN A 360 35.54 11.75 3.58
N TYR A 361 34.84 10.66 3.24
CA TYR A 361 35.47 9.42 2.79
C TYR A 361 35.93 9.49 1.33
N PHE A 362 35.35 10.38 0.52
CA PHE A 362 35.71 10.54 -0.89
C PHE A 362 36.80 11.58 -1.13
N SER A 363 36.92 12.63 -0.31
CA SER A 363 37.78 13.77 -0.64
C SER A 363 39.01 13.88 0.24
N ALA A 364 40.18 14.11 -0.37
CA ALA A 364 41.38 14.60 0.32
C ALA A 364 41.29 16.10 0.69
N PHE A 365 40.18 16.77 0.32
CA PHE A 365 39.95 18.20 0.52
C PHE A 365 39.50 18.48 1.96
N ASN A 366 39.93 19.61 2.52
CA ASN A 366 39.66 19.99 3.91
C ASN A 366 38.22 20.55 4.06
N TYR A 367 37.23 19.67 3.96
CA TYR A 367 35.79 19.99 4.06
C TYR A 367 35.39 20.67 5.39
N SER A 368 36.29 20.68 6.38
CA SER A 368 36.17 21.47 7.61
C SER A 368 35.78 22.92 7.36
N SER A 369 36.38 23.56 6.36
CA SER A 369 36.14 24.97 6.04
C SER A 369 34.83 25.20 5.26
N PHE A 370 34.31 24.16 4.59
CA PHE A 370 33.11 24.24 3.74
C PHE A 370 31.86 23.67 4.41
N MET A 371 31.97 23.07 5.60
CA MET A 371 30.85 22.48 6.34
C MET A 371 29.74 23.49 6.60
N ASN A 372 30.10 24.72 6.99
CA ASN A 372 29.14 25.79 7.22
C ASN A 372 28.38 26.15 5.93
N ILE A 373 29.07 26.13 4.78
CA ILE A 373 28.44 26.40 3.47
C ILE A 373 27.43 25.30 3.14
N PHE A 374 27.76 24.02 3.33
CA PHE A 374 26.79 22.93 3.10
C PHE A 374 25.55 23.04 3.98
N PHE A 375 25.73 23.36 5.28
CA PHE A 375 24.58 23.57 6.17
C PHE A 375 23.75 24.80 5.77
N LEU A 376 24.39 25.92 5.42
CA LEU A 376 23.69 27.12 4.96
C LEU A 376 22.95 26.89 3.64
N LEU A 377 23.56 26.20 2.68
CA LEU A 377 22.91 25.84 1.42
C LEU A 377 21.72 24.91 1.64
N SER A 378 21.89 23.88 2.46
CA SER A 378 20.80 22.95 2.81
C SER A 378 19.66 23.66 3.54
N ALA A 379 19.96 24.53 4.50
CA ALA A 379 18.96 25.29 5.24
C ALA A 379 18.24 26.31 4.33
N GLY A 380 18.99 27.04 3.51
CA GLY A 380 18.45 28.00 2.55
C GLY A 380 17.54 27.33 1.51
N ALA A 381 18.00 26.23 0.90
CA ALA A 381 17.17 25.46 -0.04
C ALA A 381 15.91 24.88 0.64
N GLY A 382 16.04 24.37 1.86
CA GLY A 382 14.91 23.90 2.67
C GLY A 382 13.87 25.00 2.92
N MET A 383 14.33 26.19 3.35
CA MET A 383 13.48 27.35 3.59
C MET A 383 12.79 27.85 2.32
N ILE A 384 13.52 27.93 1.19
CA ILE A 384 12.96 28.33 -0.10
C ILE A 384 11.84 27.38 -0.53
N LEU A 385 12.04 26.07 -0.39
CA LEU A 385 11.02 25.08 -0.75
C LEU A 385 9.78 25.17 0.14
N LEU A 386 9.95 25.43 1.44
CA LEU A 386 8.83 25.66 2.36
C LEU A 386 8.05 26.93 2.00
N GLN A 387 8.74 28.06 1.79
CA GLN A 387 8.12 29.34 1.42
C GLN A 387 7.43 29.29 0.06
N SER A 388 7.90 28.44 -0.86
CA SER A 388 7.30 28.24 -2.18
C SER A 388 6.11 27.27 -2.17
N GLY A 389 5.65 26.80 -1.01
CA GLY A 389 4.56 25.81 -0.89
C GLY A 389 4.94 24.40 -1.40
N ARG A 390 6.22 24.09 -1.58
CA ARG A 390 6.73 22.82 -2.12
C ARG A 390 7.19 21.85 -1.03
N GLU A 391 6.46 21.79 0.09
CA GLU A 391 6.82 20.95 1.22
C GLU A 391 6.90 19.45 0.85
N VAL A 392 5.97 18.95 0.03
CA VAL A 392 5.98 17.56 -0.45
C VAL A 392 7.30 17.22 -1.16
N LEU A 393 7.83 18.14 -1.97
CA LEU A 393 9.11 17.96 -2.64
C LEU A 393 10.27 17.92 -1.63
N LEU A 394 10.28 18.82 -0.64
CA LEU A 394 11.29 18.82 0.42
C LEU A 394 11.30 17.50 1.21
N ARG A 395 10.11 16.97 1.54
CA ARG A 395 9.96 15.66 2.20
C ARG A 395 10.56 14.54 1.37
N GLN A 396 10.24 14.51 0.07
CA GLN A 396 10.79 13.49 -0.85
C GLN A 396 12.30 13.59 -1.01
N ILE A 397 12.87 14.80 -1.16
CA ILE A 397 14.32 15.00 -1.29
C ILE A 397 15.03 14.60 0.00
N THR A 398 14.50 15.00 1.16
CA THR A 398 15.09 14.68 2.47
C THR A 398 15.09 13.17 2.72
N ALA A 399 13.96 12.51 2.44
CA ALA A 399 13.83 11.06 2.54
C ALA A 399 14.76 10.33 1.57
N LEU A 400 14.84 10.79 0.32
CA LEU A 400 15.74 10.23 -0.69
C LEU A 400 17.21 10.36 -0.26
N GLY A 401 17.61 11.55 0.22
CA GLY A 401 18.96 11.78 0.75
C GLY A 401 19.29 10.81 1.89
N SER A 402 18.39 10.66 2.86
CA SER A 402 18.57 9.68 3.94
C SER A 402 18.71 8.25 3.42
N ALA A 403 17.80 7.85 2.51
CA ALA A 403 17.77 6.52 1.93
C ALA A 403 19.02 6.18 1.12
N ILE A 404 19.74 7.20 0.63
CA ILE A 404 20.98 7.01 -0.13
C ILE A 404 22.21 7.01 0.79
N ILE A 405 22.30 8.02 1.66
CA ILE A 405 23.51 8.33 2.41
C ILE A 405 23.78 7.28 3.49
N PHE A 406 22.78 6.92 4.31
CA PHE A 406 22.97 6.03 5.45
C PHE A 406 23.41 4.60 5.06
N PRO A 407 22.80 3.91 4.08
CA PRO A 407 23.30 2.61 3.67
C PRO A 407 24.70 2.69 3.05
N SER A 408 25.01 3.78 2.33
CA SER A 408 26.36 4.01 1.78
C SER A 408 27.40 4.16 2.89
N VAL A 409 27.11 5.02 3.88
CA VAL A 409 27.96 5.23 5.06
C VAL A 409 28.14 3.93 5.85
N ALA A 410 27.05 3.17 6.06
CA ALA A 410 27.10 1.92 6.79
C ALA A 410 28.05 0.89 6.14
N VAL A 411 27.94 0.69 4.83
CA VAL A 411 28.81 -0.24 4.10
C VAL A 411 30.25 0.26 4.05
N ILE A 412 30.46 1.54 3.74
CA ILE A 412 31.81 2.11 3.63
C ILE A 412 32.55 2.02 4.97
N ILE A 413 31.95 2.51 6.06
CA ILE A 413 32.61 2.58 7.36
C ILE A 413 32.77 1.20 7.98
N PHE A 414 31.72 0.38 7.96
CA PHE A 414 31.71 -0.85 8.75
C PHE A 414 32.18 -2.08 8.00
N LEU A 415 32.26 -2.06 6.65
CA LEU A 415 32.78 -3.17 5.85
C LEU A 415 34.07 -2.81 5.08
N LEU A 416 34.07 -1.73 4.30
CA LEU A 416 35.18 -1.43 3.37
C LEU A 416 36.41 -0.81 4.05
N GLU A 417 36.21 0.09 5.00
CA GLU A 417 37.30 0.78 5.73
C GLU A 417 37.96 -0.08 6.82
N LYS A 418 37.46 -1.30 7.04
CA LYS A 418 38.05 -2.19 8.02
C LYS A 418 39.34 -2.81 7.48
N ASP A 419 40.40 -2.68 8.27
CA ASP A 419 41.76 -3.13 7.99
C ASP A 419 41.98 -4.62 8.30
N LYS A 420 41.11 -5.21 9.14
CA LYS A 420 41.14 -6.63 9.52
C LYS A 420 39.87 -7.37 9.11
N GLY A 421 39.95 -8.68 8.91
CA GLY A 421 38.80 -9.57 8.75
C GLY A 421 38.68 -10.60 9.87
N GLY A 422 37.51 -11.21 10.04
CA GLY A 422 37.31 -12.26 11.03
C GLY A 422 38.22 -13.49 10.85
N GLU A 423 38.67 -13.78 9.63
CA GLU A 423 39.68 -14.81 9.31
C GLU A 423 41.03 -14.56 10.00
N GLU A 424 41.35 -13.29 10.30
CA GLU A 424 42.62 -12.85 10.87
C GLU A 424 42.55 -12.74 12.40
N LEU A 425 41.40 -13.07 13.01
CA LEU A 425 41.14 -12.97 14.43
C LEU A 425 40.86 -14.35 15.03
N GLU A 426 41.30 -14.56 16.27
CA GLU A 426 41.14 -15.85 16.95
C GLU A 426 39.78 -15.98 17.65
N GLY A 427 39.16 -17.16 17.50
CA GLY A 427 38.00 -17.61 18.31
C GLY A 427 36.93 -16.54 18.55
N GLY A 428 36.73 -16.20 19.83
CA GLY A 428 35.72 -15.23 20.29
C GLY A 428 35.94 -13.80 19.78
N LEU A 429 37.19 -13.39 19.53
CA LEU A 429 37.50 -12.05 18.99
C LEU A 429 36.95 -11.88 17.58
N SER A 430 36.98 -12.93 16.75
CA SER A 430 36.32 -12.91 15.45
C SER A 430 34.82 -12.70 15.59
N LEU A 431 34.16 -13.42 16.51
CA LEU A 431 32.71 -13.32 16.69
C LEU A 431 32.29 -11.93 17.17
N SER A 432 33.00 -11.39 18.18
CA SER A 432 32.75 -10.03 18.69
C SER A 432 32.96 -8.98 17.60
N TYR A 433 34.03 -9.11 16.81
CA TYR A 433 34.29 -8.22 15.69
C TYR A 433 33.15 -8.23 14.66
N LEU A 434 32.65 -9.42 14.27
CA LEU A 434 31.52 -9.55 13.35
C LEU A 434 30.27 -8.91 13.94
N PHE A 435 29.96 -9.21 15.19
CA PHE A 435 28.79 -8.70 15.90
C PHE A 435 28.78 -7.17 15.98
N PHE A 436 29.87 -6.54 16.45
CA PHE A 436 29.90 -5.08 16.64
C PHE A 436 29.85 -4.32 15.31
N ASN A 437 30.58 -4.75 14.28
CA ASN A 437 30.58 -4.06 12.98
C ASN A 437 29.25 -4.26 12.23
N PHE A 438 28.68 -5.47 12.28
CA PHE A 438 27.36 -5.72 11.69
C PHE A 438 26.26 -4.94 12.41
N SER A 439 26.25 -4.96 13.76
CA SER A 439 25.31 -4.17 14.57
C SER A 439 25.41 -2.69 14.24
N ALA A 440 26.62 -2.14 14.17
CA ALA A 440 26.81 -0.73 13.85
C ALA A 440 26.35 -0.38 12.41
N ALA A 441 26.55 -1.28 11.44
CA ALA A 441 26.02 -1.11 10.08
C ALA A 441 24.49 -1.10 10.06
N VAL A 442 23.85 -2.05 10.73
CA VAL A 442 22.38 -2.15 10.80
C VAL A 442 21.79 -0.97 11.57
N LEU A 443 22.40 -0.55 12.68
CA LEU A 443 21.96 0.64 13.43
C LEU A 443 22.10 1.92 12.60
N THR A 444 23.18 2.05 11.82
CA THR A 444 23.34 3.19 10.90
C THR A 444 22.26 3.19 9.82
N ALA A 445 21.95 2.03 9.25
CA ALA A 445 20.84 1.87 8.30
C ALA A 445 19.48 2.18 8.93
N LEU A 446 19.27 1.75 10.17
CA LEU A 446 18.04 1.99 10.93
C LEU A 446 17.84 3.48 11.22
N ILE A 447 18.91 4.22 11.58
CA ILE A 447 18.86 5.69 11.71
C ILE A 447 18.40 6.31 10.39
N GLY A 448 18.96 5.86 9.26
CA GLY A 448 18.52 6.29 7.93
C GLY A 448 17.04 5.99 7.66
N GLY A 449 16.57 4.80 8.02
CA GLY A 449 15.16 4.40 7.90
C GLY A 449 14.23 5.24 8.76
N ILE A 450 14.62 5.55 10.00
CA ILE A 450 13.86 6.42 10.90
C ILE A 450 13.79 7.84 10.34
N PHE A 451 14.87 8.37 9.76
CA PHE A 451 14.83 9.66 9.06
C PHE A 451 13.95 9.65 7.81
N VAL A 452 13.95 8.56 7.03
CA VAL A 452 13.02 8.39 5.90
C VAL A 452 11.57 8.46 6.40
N SER A 453 11.25 7.67 7.43
CA SER A 453 9.91 7.62 8.01
C SER A 453 9.49 8.98 8.59
N ALA A 454 10.39 9.66 9.32
CA ALA A 454 10.13 10.96 9.92
C ALA A 454 9.98 12.09 8.90
N ALA A 455 10.76 12.09 7.82
CA ALA A 455 10.63 13.05 6.72
C ALA A 455 9.28 12.88 5.98
N LEU A 456 8.85 11.64 5.78
CA LEU A 456 7.59 11.30 5.10
C LEU A 456 6.40 11.17 6.08
N ASN A 457 6.54 11.62 7.33
CA ASN A 457 5.51 11.48 8.35
C ASN A 457 4.39 12.54 8.18
N SER A 458 3.59 12.39 7.11
CA SER A 458 2.35 13.12 6.87
C SER A 458 1.25 12.18 6.38
N SER A 459 0.00 12.57 6.59
CA SER A 459 -1.18 11.84 6.11
C SER A 459 -1.12 11.56 4.61
N ASP A 460 -0.54 12.46 3.80
CA ASP A 460 -0.36 12.25 2.36
C ASP A 460 0.37 10.94 2.05
N PHE A 461 1.45 10.64 2.76
CA PHE A 461 2.27 9.46 2.52
C PHE A 461 1.76 8.25 3.30
N ILE A 462 1.27 8.44 4.53
CA ILE A 462 0.75 7.36 5.37
C ILE A 462 -0.48 6.71 4.72
N PHE A 463 -1.38 7.53 4.16
CA PHE A 463 -2.60 7.06 3.50
C PHE A 463 -2.42 6.74 2.01
N LYS A 464 -1.20 6.86 1.46
CA LYS A 464 -0.91 6.70 0.02
C LYS A 464 -1.81 7.61 -0.84
N ILE A 465 -1.88 8.89 -0.49
CA ILE A 465 -2.33 9.95 -1.40
C ILE A 465 -1.15 10.36 -2.30
N ASN A 466 0.05 10.40 -1.72
CA ASN A 466 1.31 10.55 -2.43
C ASN A 466 2.21 9.34 -2.16
N ASP A 467 2.82 8.79 -3.22
CA ASP A 467 3.85 7.77 -3.10
C ASP A 467 5.25 8.37 -2.96
N PHE A 468 6.15 7.63 -2.32
CA PHE A 468 7.57 7.95 -2.38
C PHE A 468 8.12 7.60 -3.77
N ARG A 469 8.20 8.59 -4.65
CA ARG A 469 8.66 8.43 -6.05
C ARG A 469 10.11 7.96 -6.17
N GLY A 470 10.92 8.20 -5.13
CA GLY A 470 12.35 7.93 -5.10
C GLY A 470 12.77 6.49 -4.79
N VAL A 471 11.85 5.54 -4.57
CA VAL A 471 12.19 4.16 -4.11
C VAL A 471 13.24 3.48 -5.00
N LYS A 472 13.09 3.56 -6.33
CA LYS A 472 14.03 2.93 -7.27
C LYS A 472 15.42 3.57 -7.21
N ILE A 473 15.48 4.91 -7.12
CA ILE A 473 16.73 5.67 -7.01
C ILE A 473 17.42 5.39 -5.66
N ALA A 474 16.64 5.37 -4.58
CA ALA A 474 17.09 5.04 -3.23
C ALA A 474 17.70 3.63 -3.15
N PHE A 475 17.29 2.71 -4.02
CA PHE A 475 17.89 1.38 -4.11
C PHE A 475 19.19 1.36 -4.93
N LEU A 476 19.20 2.02 -6.10
CA LEU A 476 20.31 1.95 -7.05
C LEU A 476 21.50 2.85 -6.67
N LEU A 477 21.24 4.08 -6.23
CA LEU A 477 22.29 5.08 -6.03
C LEU A 477 23.27 4.73 -4.90
N PRO A 478 22.87 4.11 -3.77
CA PRO A 478 23.84 3.57 -2.80
C PRO A 478 24.82 2.58 -3.41
N LEU A 479 24.34 1.66 -4.26
CA LEU A 479 25.20 0.67 -4.91
C LEU A 479 26.24 1.36 -5.80
N ILE A 480 25.85 2.41 -6.52
CA ILE A 480 26.75 3.23 -7.34
C ILE A 480 27.79 3.91 -6.45
N ILE A 481 27.38 4.58 -5.36
CA ILE A 481 28.30 5.26 -4.43
C ILE A 481 29.30 4.28 -3.82
N ILE A 482 28.82 3.13 -3.35
CA ILE A 482 29.65 2.07 -2.76
C ILE A 482 30.62 1.51 -3.81
N SER A 483 30.18 1.33 -5.05
CA SER A 483 31.03 0.88 -6.16
C SER A 483 32.12 1.90 -6.48
N LEU A 484 31.77 3.18 -6.60
CA LEU A 484 32.73 4.26 -6.82
C LEU A 484 33.76 4.31 -5.69
N TYR A 485 33.31 4.16 -4.45
CA TYR A 485 34.22 4.10 -3.30
C TYR A 485 35.20 2.92 -3.40
N TYR A 486 34.68 1.73 -3.72
CA TYR A 486 35.45 0.50 -3.85
C TYR A 486 36.56 0.58 -4.92
N PHE A 487 36.24 1.14 -6.08
CA PHE A 487 37.16 1.22 -7.21
C PHE A 487 38.17 2.38 -7.10
N ILE A 488 37.74 3.55 -6.62
CA ILE A 488 38.60 4.74 -6.57
C ILE A 488 39.56 4.69 -5.38
N GLN A 489 39.15 4.09 -4.24
CA GLN A 489 39.91 4.10 -2.98
C GLN A 489 40.46 5.51 -2.62
N PRO A 490 39.57 6.50 -2.43
CA PRO A 490 39.91 7.93 -2.48
C PRO A 490 40.90 8.37 -1.38
N GLY A 491 41.01 7.63 -0.28
CA GLY A 491 41.98 7.86 0.78
C GLY A 491 43.45 7.55 0.42
N ARG A 492 43.72 6.95 -0.74
CA ARG A 492 45.09 6.60 -1.19
C ARG A 492 45.58 7.43 -2.38
N LYS A 493 44.68 8.10 -3.12
CA LYS A 493 44.99 8.75 -4.41
C LYS A 493 44.05 9.93 -4.71
N LYS A 494 44.51 10.89 -5.51
CA LYS A 494 43.71 12.06 -5.93
C LYS A 494 42.59 11.66 -6.90
N LEU A 495 41.33 11.91 -6.52
CA LEU A 495 40.10 11.67 -7.32
C LEU A 495 40.19 12.16 -8.77
N THR A 496 40.75 13.35 -8.98
CA THR A 496 40.82 14.01 -10.29
C THR A 496 41.64 13.23 -11.32
N LYS A 497 42.53 12.33 -10.89
CA LYS A 497 43.34 11.49 -11.78
C LYS A 497 42.80 10.07 -11.93
N GLU A 498 42.10 9.55 -10.94
CA GLU A 498 41.64 8.15 -10.95
C GLU A 498 40.30 7.96 -11.67
N ILE A 499 39.42 8.98 -11.72
CA ILE A 499 38.17 8.88 -12.50
C ILE A 499 38.45 8.71 -14.01
N PRO A 500 39.28 9.55 -14.67
CA PRO A 500 39.64 9.32 -16.07
C PRO A 500 40.34 7.97 -16.28
N ARG A 501 41.26 7.61 -15.37
CA ARG A 501 41.99 6.33 -15.42
C ARG A 501 41.08 5.10 -15.33
N LEU A 502 40.01 5.16 -14.55
CA LEU A 502 39.00 4.09 -14.47
C LEU A 502 38.20 3.99 -15.77
N LEU A 503 37.83 5.13 -16.36
CA LEU A 503 37.12 5.17 -17.65
C LEU A 503 37.99 4.67 -18.81
N GLU A 504 39.31 4.90 -18.74
CA GLU A 504 40.29 4.41 -19.71
C GLU A 504 40.80 2.98 -19.41
N SER A 505 40.28 2.33 -18.36
CA SER A 505 40.74 1.00 -17.99
C SER A 505 40.19 -0.08 -18.92
N VAL A 506 41.05 -1.03 -19.32
CA VAL A 506 40.67 -2.11 -20.25
C VAL A 506 39.70 -3.08 -19.55
N ILE A 507 38.48 -3.19 -20.08
CA ILE A 507 37.47 -4.14 -19.62
C ILE A 507 37.85 -5.55 -20.11
N LYS A 508 38.22 -6.43 -19.18
CA LYS A 508 38.47 -7.86 -19.48
C LYS A 508 37.16 -8.64 -19.55
N ILE A 509 37.13 -9.75 -20.29
CA ILE A 509 35.95 -10.64 -20.42
C ILE A 509 35.39 -11.07 -19.05
N LYS A 510 36.27 -11.34 -18.07
CA LYS A 510 35.86 -11.65 -16.69
C LYS A 510 35.02 -10.54 -16.03
N HIS A 511 35.23 -9.27 -16.39
CA HIS A 511 34.44 -8.15 -15.88
C HIS A 511 33.04 -8.14 -16.52
N LEU A 512 32.94 -8.46 -17.82
CA LEU A 512 31.66 -8.59 -18.52
C LEU A 512 30.83 -9.75 -17.97
N ILE A 513 31.46 -10.90 -17.67
CA ILE A 513 30.78 -12.04 -17.04
C ILE A 513 30.25 -11.66 -15.65
N ILE A 514 31.05 -10.99 -14.83
CA ILE A 514 30.63 -10.53 -13.49
C ILE A 514 29.48 -9.51 -13.61
N ALA A 515 29.60 -8.55 -14.52
CA ALA A 515 28.57 -7.53 -14.75
C ALA A 515 27.26 -8.16 -15.26
N GLY A 516 27.33 -9.12 -16.20
CA GLY A 516 26.17 -9.85 -16.68
C GLY A 516 25.49 -10.67 -15.58
N GLY A 517 26.25 -11.34 -14.72
CA GLY A 517 25.71 -12.07 -13.57
C GLY A 517 25.03 -11.14 -12.55
N LEU A 518 25.65 -10.01 -12.23
CA LEU A 518 25.05 -9.01 -11.34
C LEU A 518 23.81 -8.36 -11.94
N ALA A 519 23.80 -8.08 -13.24
CA ALA A 519 22.64 -7.57 -13.95
C ALA A 519 21.50 -8.59 -13.93
N LEU A 520 21.78 -9.88 -14.15
CA LEU A 520 20.78 -10.95 -14.06
C LEU A 520 20.18 -11.06 -12.65
N ILE A 521 21.03 -11.03 -11.61
CA ILE A 521 20.56 -11.03 -10.22
C ILE A 521 19.69 -9.79 -9.94
N ALA A 522 20.14 -8.61 -10.39
CA ALA A 522 19.38 -7.38 -10.22
C ALA A 522 18.03 -7.42 -10.96
N ILE A 523 17.97 -7.97 -12.19
CA ILE A 523 16.73 -8.15 -12.96
C ILE A 523 15.79 -9.12 -12.26
N ILE A 524 16.27 -10.29 -11.84
CA ILE A 524 15.46 -11.26 -11.09
C ILE A 524 14.92 -10.61 -9.81
N TYR A 525 15.75 -9.82 -9.14
CA TYR A 525 15.41 -9.25 -7.85
C TYR A 525 14.45 -8.05 -7.96
N ILE A 526 14.66 -7.15 -8.91
CA ILE A 526 13.76 -6.02 -9.21
C ILE A 526 12.48 -6.53 -9.85
N GLY A 527 12.57 -7.52 -10.74
CA GLY A 527 11.40 -8.13 -11.40
C GLY A 527 10.48 -8.88 -10.45
N ARG A 528 11.01 -9.35 -9.31
CA ARG A 528 10.22 -9.93 -8.20
C ARG A 528 9.63 -8.89 -7.24
N THR A 529 9.93 -7.60 -7.41
CA THR A 529 9.37 -6.53 -6.56
C THR A 529 8.21 -5.81 -7.23
N GLY A 530 7.06 -5.79 -6.57
CA GLY A 530 5.84 -5.17 -7.06
C GLY A 530 4.61 -5.98 -6.65
N ASN A 531 3.42 -5.51 -7.02
CA ASN A 531 2.16 -6.20 -6.75
C ASN A 531 1.87 -7.30 -7.78
N PHE A 532 2.47 -7.21 -8.97
CA PHE A 532 2.47 -8.23 -10.01
C PHE A 532 3.94 -8.58 -10.32
N PRO A 533 4.54 -9.52 -9.59
CA PRO A 533 5.92 -9.88 -9.83
C PRO A 533 6.04 -10.52 -11.22
N LEU A 534 7.00 -10.05 -12.01
CA LEU A 534 7.30 -10.59 -13.36
C LEU A 534 7.73 -12.06 -13.31
N LEU A 535 8.11 -12.56 -12.13
CA LEU A 535 8.50 -13.93 -11.87
C LEU A 535 7.72 -14.49 -10.67
N PRO A 536 7.11 -15.69 -10.76
CA PRO A 536 6.37 -16.28 -9.66
C PRO A 536 7.29 -16.57 -8.46
N VAL A 537 6.72 -16.48 -7.26
CA VAL A 537 7.41 -16.85 -6.02
C VAL A 537 7.42 -18.37 -5.89
N PRO A 538 8.58 -19.01 -5.67
CA PRO A 538 8.63 -20.46 -5.50
C PRO A 538 7.76 -20.95 -4.33
N ALA A 539 7.09 -22.09 -4.48
CA ALA A 539 6.20 -22.65 -3.45
C ALA A 539 6.91 -22.86 -2.09
N TRP A 540 8.16 -23.32 -2.09
CA TRP A 540 8.94 -23.48 -0.86
C TRP A 540 9.15 -22.16 -0.11
N GLU A 541 9.31 -21.04 -0.82
CA GLU A 541 9.47 -19.73 -0.21
C GLU A 541 8.16 -19.30 0.46
N LEU A 542 7.01 -19.57 -0.17
CA LEU A 542 5.69 -19.33 0.42
C LEU A 542 5.47 -20.16 1.70
N THR A 543 5.92 -21.42 1.73
CA THR A 543 5.85 -22.26 2.93
C THR A 543 6.71 -21.70 4.06
N VAL A 544 7.96 -21.30 3.79
CA VAL A 544 8.83 -20.67 4.80
C VAL A 544 8.25 -19.34 5.26
N ARG A 545 7.64 -18.55 4.36
CA ARG A 545 6.97 -17.29 4.71
C ARG A 545 5.84 -17.53 5.71
N SER A 546 4.97 -18.50 5.43
CA SER A 546 3.86 -18.87 6.31
C SER A 546 4.36 -19.37 7.68
N PHE A 547 5.41 -20.20 7.68
CA PHE A 547 6.01 -20.71 8.92
C PHE A 547 6.61 -19.59 9.79
N LEU A 548 7.36 -18.67 9.19
CA LEU A 548 7.94 -17.53 9.89
C LEU A 548 6.85 -16.58 10.42
N GLU A 549 5.77 -16.39 9.67
CA GLU A 549 4.64 -15.56 10.09
C GLU A 549 3.94 -16.13 11.33
N LYS A 550 3.73 -17.45 11.38
CA LYS A 550 3.14 -18.13 12.54
C LYS A 550 3.99 -18.03 13.81
N ILE A 551 5.32 -18.07 13.67
CA ILE A 551 6.23 -18.06 14.83
C ILE A 551 6.56 -16.65 15.29
N LEU A 552 6.82 -15.72 14.36
CA LEU A 552 7.41 -14.43 14.66
C LEU A 552 6.42 -13.28 14.75
N TYR A 553 5.13 -13.53 14.46
CA TYR A 553 4.07 -12.52 14.32
C TYR A 553 4.32 -11.53 13.16
N VAL A 554 5.53 -10.99 12.99
CA VAL A 554 5.94 -10.17 11.84
C VAL A 554 7.09 -10.86 11.12
N ARG A 555 6.84 -11.28 9.88
CA ARG A 555 7.87 -11.93 9.06
C ARG A 555 8.93 -10.91 8.59
N PRO A 556 10.23 -11.24 8.68
CA PRO A 556 11.30 -10.44 8.11
C PRO A 556 11.25 -10.44 6.57
N ARG A 557 11.84 -9.42 5.92
CA ARG A 557 11.99 -9.47 4.46
C ARG A 557 12.97 -10.58 4.08
N PHE A 558 12.51 -11.56 3.30
CA PHE A 558 13.29 -12.73 2.87
C PHE A 558 14.69 -12.38 2.37
N LYS A 559 14.75 -11.35 1.54
CA LYS A 559 15.97 -10.81 0.97
C LYS A 559 16.99 -10.25 1.98
N GLU A 560 16.52 -9.66 3.07
CA GLU A 560 17.41 -9.12 4.12
C GLU A 560 18.08 -10.26 4.86
N PHE A 561 17.29 -11.21 5.37
CA PHE A 561 17.80 -12.21 6.30
C PHE A 561 18.44 -13.43 5.65
N LEU A 562 18.07 -13.78 4.41
CA LEU A 562 18.60 -14.96 3.73
C LEU A 562 19.83 -14.65 2.88
N ILE A 563 19.93 -13.44 2.34
CA ILE A 563 20.96 -13.08 1.34
C ILE A 563 21.76 -11.88 1.83
N GLY A 564 21.15 -10.70 1.94
CA GLY A 564 21.89 -9.46 2.09
C GLY A 564 22.75 -9.39 3.35
N HIS A 565 22.12 -9.49 4.53
CA HIS A 565 22.84 -9.42 5.79
C HIS A 565 23.77 -10.63 6.05
N PRO A 566 23.39 -11.89 5.75
CA PRO A 566 24.34 -13.00 5.87
C PRO A 566 25.60 -12.81 5.04
N ILE A 567 25.46 -12.34 3.79
CA ILE A 567 26.61 -12.05 2.92
C ILE A 567 27.41 -10.87 3.43
N PHE A 568 26.78 -9.87 4.06
CA PHE A 568 27.50 -8.78 4.74
C PHE A 568 28.37 -9.30 5.89
N ILE A 569 27.83 -10.16 6.75
CA ILE A 569 28.58 -10.75 7.87
C ILE A 569 29.68 -11.67 7.34
N PHE A 570 29.40 -12.48 6.33
CA PHE A 570 30.41 -13.31 5.66
C PHE A 570 31.52 -12.45 5.04
N SER A 571 31.17 -11.32 4.43
CA SER A 571 32.12 -10.36 3.88
C SER A 571 33.03 -9.75 4.95
N LEU A 572 32.50 -9.46 6.14
CA LEU A 572 33.31 -9.04 7.30
C LEU A 572 34.24 -10.15 7.80
N TYR A 573 33.83 -11.42 7.66
CA TYR A 573 34.65 -12.56 8.04
C TYR A 573 35.87 -12.70 7.13
N LEU A 574 35.74 -12.52 5.81
CA LEU A 574 36.86 -12.61 4.88
C LEU A 574 38.01 -11.66 5.26
N SER A 575 39.27 -12.11 5.11
CA SER A 575 40.47 -11.30 5.33
C SER A 575 40.46 -10.01 4.51
N ALA A 576 41.11 -8.96 5.03
CA ALA A 576 41.11 -7.64 4.40
C ALA A 576 41.80 -7.66 3.02
N LYS A 577 42.74 -8.59 2.80
CA LYS A 577 43.36 -8.83 1.49
C LYS A 577 42.32 -9.30 0.47
N LYS A 578 41.50 -10.30 0.80
CA LYS A 578 40.47 -10.85 -0.10
C LYS A 578 39.40 -9.84 -0.45
N ARG A 579 39.06 -8.93 0.46
CA ARG A 579 38.09 -7.85 0.20
C ARG A 579 38.58 -6.85 -0.86
N LYS A 580 39.89 -6.71 -1.06
CA LYS A 580 40.47 -5.80 -2.06
C LYS A 580 40.52 -6.40 -3.47
N GLU A 581 40.26 -7.70 -3.60
CA GLU A 581 40.29 -8.42 -4.86
C GLU A 581 38.97 -8.26 -5.62
N LEU A 582 39.04 -8.17 -6.96
CA LEU A 582 37.87 -7.86 -7.79
C LEU A 582 36.72 -8.88 -7.65
N TYR A 583 37.02 -10.16 -7.36
CA TYR A 583 35.99 -11.18 -7.17
C TYR A 583 35.13 -10.94 -5.90
N PHE A 584 35.55 -10.04 -5.01
CA PHE A 584 34.75 -9.61 -3.86
C PHE A 584 33.60 -8.68 -4.26
N TYR A 585 33.70 -7.99 -5.40
CA TYR A 585 32.71 -6.98 -5.80
C TYR A 585 31.27 -7.52 -5.85
N PRO A 586 30.98 -8.74 -6.38
CA PRO A 586 29.63 -9.29 -6.30
C PRO A 586 29.11 -9.52 -4.88
N PHE A 587 29.98 -10.00 -3.98
CA PHE A 587 29.63 -10.16 -2.57
C PHE A 587 29.35 -8.81 -1.91
N LEU A 588 30.12 -7.77 -2.24
CA LEU A 588 29.90 -6.41 -1.77
C LEU A 588 28.53 -5.87 -2.21
N MET A 589 28.15 -6.08 -3.47
CA MET A 589 26.84 -5.66 -3.99
C MET A 589 25.70 -6.39 -3.26
N LEU A 590 25.78 -7.71 -3.12
CA LEU A 590 24.79 -8.49 -2.37
C LEU A 590 24.73 -8.09 -0.89
N ALA A 591 25.87 -7.86 -0.24
CA ALA A 591 25.95 -7.37 1.13
C ALA A 591 25.26 -6.01 1.30
N SER A 592 25.47 -5.11 0.34
CA SER A 592 24.90 -3.76 0.34
C SER A 592 23.37 -3.80 0.19
N VAL A 593 22.84 -4.74 -0.59
CA VAL A 593 21.39 -4.92 -0.75
C VAL A 593 20.68 -5.15 0.59
N GLY A 594 21.29 -5.88 1.53
CA GLY A 594 20.71 -6.08 2.87
C GLY A 594 20.49 -4.76 3.61
N VAL A 595 21.55 -3.96 3.71
CA VAL A 595 21.56 -2.65 4.40
C VAL A 595 20.63 -1.63 3.71
N ILE A 596 20.61 -1.62 2.37
CA ILE A 596 19.71 -0.77 1.58
C ILE A 596 18.25 -1.17 1.84
N THR A 597 17.95 -2.47 1.89
CA THR A 597 16.58 -2.95 2.12
C THR A 597 16.13 -2.62 3.54
N THR A 598 17.02 -2.65 4.55
CA THR A 598 16.74 -2.17 5.91
C THR A 598 16.21 -0.74 5.92
N VAL A 599 16.82 0.17 5.14
CA VAL A 599 16.35 1.56 5.06
C VAL A 599 15.03 1.65 4.30
N ASN A 600 14.94 0.95 3.17
CA ASN A 600 13.74 0.93 2.32
C ASN A 600 12.53 0.31 3.02
N THR A 601 12.73 -0.52 4.05
CA THR A 601 11.67 -1.03 4.92
C THR A 601 10.81 0.11 5.50
N PHE A 602 11.42 1.26 5.79
CA PHE A 602 10.77 2.43 6.37
C PHE A 602 10.22 3.41 5.31
N SER A 603 10.47 3.17 4.02
CA SER A 603 9.86 3.92 2.91
C SER A 603 8.40 3.53 2.64
N HIS A 604 7.93 2.43 3.24
CA HIS A 604 6.56 1.97 3.14
C HIS A 604 5.69 2.54 4.27
N LEU A 605 5.33 3.82 4.15
CA LEU A 605 4.67 4.59 5.22
C LEU A 605 3.27 4.07 5.58
N HIS A 606 2.67 3.23 4.75
CA HIS A 606 1.42 2.54 5.05
C HIS A 606 1.56 1.46 6.14
N THR A 607 2.77 0.96 6.37
CA THR A 607 3.06 0.01 7.45
C THR A 607 3.32 0.76 8.76
N PRO A 608 2.73 0.32 9.88
CA PRO A 608 3.04 0.86 11.19
C PRO A 608 4.55 0.85 11.49
N VAL A 609 5.04 1.88 12.19
CA VAL A 609 6.48 2.00 12.46
C VAL A 609 7.00 0.85 13.32
N ILE A 610 6.23 0.41 14.31
CA ILE A 610 6.57 -0.71 15.21
C ILE A 610 6.72 -2.01 14.41
N ILE A 611 5.84 -2.26 13.44
CA ILE A 611 5.91 -3.45 12.57
C ILE A 611 7.17 -3.41 11.72
N SER A 612 7.56 -2.24 11.20
CA SER A 612 8.81 -2.07 10.45
C SER A 612 10.06 -2.30 11.31
N LEU A 613 10.02 -1.88 12.58
CA LEU A 613 11.09 -2.13 13.56
C LEU A 613 11.22 -3.62 13.90
N LEU A 614 10.10 -4.29 14.22
CA LEU A 614 10.08 -5.73 14.51
C LEU A 614 10.60 -6.54 13.31
N ARG A 615 10.16 -6.19 12.10
CA ARG A 615 10.65 -6.81 10.86
C ARG A 615 12.17 -6.74 10.72
N THR A 616 12.73 -5.55 10.99
CA THR A 616 14.18 -5.31 10.94
C THR A 616 14.91 -6.08 12.04
N PHE A 617 14.34 -6.14 13.24
CA PHE A 617 14.88 -6.92 14.35
C PHE A 617 14.92 -8.43 14.03
N HIS A 618 13.82 -8.98 13.49
CA HIS A 618 13.78 -10.37 13.05
C HIS A 618 14.80 -10.66 11.96
N ALA A 619 14.95 -9.74 10.99
CA ALA A 619 15.96 -9.88 9.96
C ALA A 619 17.37 -9.89 10.57
N TYR A 620 17.67 -9.00 11.51
CA TYR A 620 18.98 -8.89 12.16
C TYR A 620 19.46 -10.20 12.81
N TRP A 621 18.67 -10.79 13.73
CA TRP A 621 19.15 -11.96 14.48
C TRP A 621 19.16 -13.24 13.63
N LEU A 622 18.18 -13.44 12.76
CA LEU A 622 18.14 -14.59 11.84
C LEU A 622 19.33 -14.57 10.88
N SER A 623 19.70 -13.38 10.40
CA SER A 623 20.87 -13.22 9.53
C SER A 623 22.15 -13.67 10.19
N PHE A 624 22.30 -13.40 11.48
CA PHE A 624 23.48 -13.78 12.24
C PHE A 624 23.60 -15.30 12.31
N VAL A 625 22.50 -16.01 12.59
CA VAL A 625 22.46 -17.48 12.60
C VAL A 625 22.85 -18.06 11.22
N ILE A 626 22.25 -17.56 10.14
CA ILE A 626 22.53 -18.03 8.78
C ILE A 626 23.99 -17.73 8.39
N ALA A 627 24.52 -16.55 8.76
CA ALA A 627 25.90 -16.20 8.50
C ALA A 627 26.89 -17.13 9.18
N LEU A 628 26.62 -17.57 10.42
CA LEU A 628 27.48 -18.52 11.12
C LEU A 628 27.54 -19.87 10.39
N VAL A 629 26.40 -20.33 9.85
CA VAL A 629 26.36 -21.54 9.01
C VAL A 629 27.19 -21.35 7.74
N LEU A 630 27.05 -20.22 7.05
CA LEU A 630 27.86 -19.90 5.86
C LEU A 630 29.36 -19.89 6.16
N ILE A 631 29.77 -19.27 7.27
CA ILE A 631 31.16 -19.22 7.73
C ILE A 631 31.66 -20.63 8.08
N PHE A 632 30.84 -21.45 8.73
CA PHE A 632 31.19 -22.83 9.07
C PHE A 632 31.43 -23.68 7.81
N ILE A 633 30.51 -23.63 6.83
CA ILE A 633 30.64 -24.32 5.55
C ILE A 633 31.92 -23.87 4.84
N TYR A 634 32.18 -22.56 4.81
CA TYR A 634 33.39 -22.02 4.21
C TYR A 634 34.68 -22.48 4.91
N LYS A 635 34.72 -22.51 6.25
CA LYS A 635 35.85 -23.05 7.01
C LYS A 635 36.09 -24.52 6.70
N LEU A 636 35.02 -25.31 6.62
CA LEU A 636 35.07 -26.73 6.27
C LEU A 636 35.63 -26.94 4.86
N PHE A 637 35.13 -26.18 3.88
CA PHE A 637 35.62 -26.20 2.52
C PHE A 637 37.10 -25.82 2.43
N ASN A 638 37.53 -24.74 3.10
CA ASN A 638 38.93 -24.31 3.11
C ASN A 638 39.85 -25.36 3.78
N ARG A 639 39.36 -26.05 4.82
CA ARG A 639 40.08 -27.17 5.46
C ARG A 639 40.26 -28.35 4.51
N PHE A 640 39.21 -28.75 3.80
CA PHE A 640 39.30 -29.82 2.80
C PHE A 640 40.15 -29.43 1.60
N TYR A 641 40.00 -28.21 1.08
CA TYR A 641 40.83 -27.69 -0.01
C TYR A 641 42.31 -27.72 0.36
N LYS A 642 42.69 -27.20 1.54
CA LYS A 642 44.08 -27.28 2.02
C LYS A 642 44.54 -28.73 2.22
N LYS A 643 43.66 -29.61 2.70
CA LYS A 643 44.00 -31.03 2.92
C LYS A 643 44.26 -31.78 1.61
N TYR A 644 43.47 -31.55 0.57
CA TYR A 644 43.55 -32.32 -0.69
C TYR A 644 44.42 -31.65 -1.76
N TYR A 645 44.50 -30.32 -1.81
CA TYR A 645 45.29 -29.60 -2.81
C TYR A 645 46.80 -29.63 -2.52
N TYR A 646 47.21 -29.72 -1.25
CA TYR A 646 48.62 -29.95 -0.85
C TYR A 646 49.04 -31.42 -0.88
N LEU A 647 48.13 -32.35 -1.20
CA LEU A 647 48.46 -33.77 -1.41
C LEU A 647 48.77 -34.08 -2.90
N TRP A 648 48.54 -33.14 -3.81
CA TRP A 648 48.64 -33.34 -5.27
C TRP A 648 49.41 -32.24 -6.01
N GLY A 649 50.01 -31.28 -5.30
CA GLY A 649 50.96 -30.30 -5.84
C GLY A 649 52.19 -30.27 -4.97
#